data_AF-A0A9W7B9A7-F1
#
_entry.id   AF-A0A9W7B9A7-F1
#
_cell.length_a   1.000
_cell.length_b   1.000
_cell.length_c   1.000
_cell.angle_alpha   90.00
_cell.angle_beta   90.00
_cell.angle_gamma   90.00
#
_symmetry.space_group_name_H-M   'P 1'
#
loop_
_entity.id
_entity.type
_entity.pdbx_description
1 polymer ?
#
loop_
_entity_poly.entity_id
_entity_poly.type
_entity_poly.pdbx_seq_one_letter_code
_entity_poly.pdbx_strand_id
1 'polypeptide(L)'
;MSKNKIMPMESQSSTTLSILSSPEATKYVENHNKDLETESELVRQMDNVVQHYTEKEDEMISSGIGLLDGMKMKGAITYKEFKTDFSATRVLKGFYNFREGDIYIKTEYIVRGDHSYVAARAANYYYNCINPAFGFTEEISLDNNNYLEVPNKHSAIYCQEYKFPSPLSDREAIVNIVWKRISEKFIVVVFYPLTSHPKVENKDGDAVIRSSFHSIYKVTQVDSGFVDVEIGTHFNFGGKLPKVVVNGFIIPSGNRAVSHQQCYFMNSIHLEDLMKEDGKLLGEIFVNQIKTARKKGGWKKRAELGKVGVDEFLYISVAMRELLSRHPWIRAMLHEISLNQIKAAPTVHTALSDMKDYDAVNLAKGMSTIVLSNTEAPAAVDHWIAQNVALEEFEKEHQWMRSFFVEIAQYNLNTSNFGLRLRVFGGALLSTIDLITDVYMTVKFFNTEGQEGYGMTNAWLIGLTMIFQILIAYVQNGKKASSFFHDLFCILTGFKPALDAYRVGSGAEQEDHHRIAPMAEMTYCKVIELVFEAVPASIVQIYALLIAKEQKLDAIISVMVSAATIGFTSAMLSYDWDTSPSQRAFNPGFYGYIPDKALSRAVCFLSMMSLSFSHVLLQTLSCALLFATNPRWLVYYLAGDMALFLLYKVARRDFHYWLNISGVLRFVTSFMVRSAGKILVNFTLLIQTRSPVELGGFSFLVSALLSVAASFVSVQLYSNHYEGDDKIKDERLQVIISTLYGIWLISLVTFVAVMKREYLHTFYSFDTLSDFNRKLTLKLRDDQEDIKCLVLECHPDTFSGWGEELLKPWTLKNWSRWEEEKPSWFTDSWIEGVPNEYVPYEWRVKYKKTKGRVDEDAVVRRRRSSIKHVLGDQEH
;
A
#
# COMPACT_ATOMS: atom_id res chain seq x y z
N MET A 1 22.54 -7.73 34.88
CA MET A 1 21.54 -8.64 34.30
C MET A 1 21.26 -9.91 35.14
N SER A 2 21.59 -10.00 36.44
CA SER A 2 21.02 -11.09 37.28
C SER A 2 19.48 -11.01 37.39
N LYS A 3 18.90 -9.83 37.09
CA LYS A 3 17.47 -9.59 36.92
C LYS A 3 16.87 -10.20 35.64
N ASN A 4 17.67 -10.49 34.61
CA ASN A 4 17.18 -10.90 33.28
C ASN A 4 16.91 -12.41 33.14
N LYS A 5 17.12 -13.20 34.20
CA LYS A 5 16.79 -14.62 34.19
C LYS A 5 15.27 -14.76 34.07
N ILE A 6 14.81 -15.47 33.05
CA ILE A 6 13.39 -15.79 32.91
C ILE A 6 13.11 -16.91 33.90
N MET A 7 12.75 -16.54 35.13
CA MET A 7 12.54 -17.49 36.25
C MET A 7 11.66 -18.67 35.79
N PRO A 8 12.21 -19.91 35.75
CA PRO A 8 11.42 -21.13 35.58
C PRO A 8 10.47 -21.25 36.77
N MET A 9 9.27 -21.76 36.55
CA MET A 9 8.23 -21.83 37.57
C MET A 9 8.65 -22.71 38.75
N GLU A 10 9.05 -22.11 39.87
CA GLU A 10 8.93 -22.74 41.18
C GLU A 10 8.11 -21.85 42.12
N SER A 11 6.88 -22.34 42.37
CA SER A 11 6.02 -22.02 43.52
C SER A 11 5.75 -20.55 43.87
N GLN A 12 5.15 -19.78 42.94
CA GLN A 12 4.30 -18.65 43.35
C GLN A 12 2.95 -18.66 42.59
N SER A 13 1.93 -19.16 43.31
CA SER A 13 0.48 -19.00 43.17
C SER A 13 -0.11 -18.20 41.97
N SER A 14 -0.08 -18.73 40.75
CA SER A 14 -1.00 -18.28 39.71
C SER A 14 -1.33 -19.40 38.73
N THR A 15 -2.51 -19.99 38.91
CA THR A 15 -3.14 -20.97 38.01
C THR A 15 -3.24 -20.48 36.56
N THR A 16 -3.10 -19.17 36.32
CA THR A 16 -3.26 -18.52 35.01
C THR A 16 -2.05 -18.73 34.09
N LEU A 17 -0.83 -18.78 34.61
CA LEU A 17 0.41 -18.90 33.81
C LEU A 17 0.73 -20.35 33.42
N SER A 18 0.35 -21.35 34.23
CA SER A 18 0.45 -22.77 33.86
C SER A 18 -0.46 -23.15 32.68
N ILE A 19 -1.51 -22.38 32.42
CA ILE A 19 -2.42 -22.58 31.29
C ILE A 19 -1.81 -22.03 29.98
N LEU A 20 -0.73 -21.23 30.05
CA LEU A 20 -0.08 -20.59 28.92
C LEU A 20 1.12 -21.39 28.37
N SER A 21 1.59 -22.42 29.07
CA SER A 21 2.81 -23.14 28.68
C SER A 21 2.56 -24.10 27.51
N SER A 22 3.38 -23.95 26.45
CA SER A 22 3.55 -24.96 25.41
C SER A 22 4.92 -25.64 25.57
N PRO A 23 5.10 -26.89 25.09
CA PRO A 23 6.40 -27.55 25.11
C PRO A 23 7.51 -26.69 24.51
N GLU A 24 7.22 -25.98 23.41
CA GLU A 24 8.15 -25.09 22.73
C GLU A 24 8.49 -23.85 23.56
N ALA A 25 7.49 -23.25 24.22
CA ALA A 25 7.69 -22.07 25.04
C ALA A 25 8.47 -22.39 26.33
N THR A 26 8.23 -23.56 26.95
CA THR A 26 9.01 -24.04 28.09
C THR A 26 10.46 -24.31 27.69
N LYS A 27 10.68 -25.01 26.58
CA LYS A 27 12.03 -25.27 26.04
C LYS A 27 12.79 -23.97 25.73
N TYR A 28 12.10 -22.96 25.19
CA TYR A 28 12.70 -21.65 24.95
C TYR A 28 13.24 -21.03 26.24
N VAL A 29 12.45 -21.03 27.31
CA VAL A 29 12.80 -20.41 28.60
C VAL A 29 13.97 -21.13 29.28
N GLU A 30 13.96 -22.46 29.27
CA GLU A 30 15.08 -23.27 29.79
C GLU A 30 16.38 -22.97 29.03
N ASN A 31 16.31 -22.99 27.70
CA ASN A 31 17.47 -22.69 26.86
C ASN A 31 17.93 -21.23 26.99
N HIS A 32 16.99 -20.28 27.12
CA HIS A 32 17.28 -18.87 27.35
C HIS A 32 18.15 -18.67 28.59
N ASN A 33 17.76 -19.29 29.70
CA ASN A 33 18.49 -19.17 30.97
C ASN A 33 19.86 -19.85 30.92
N LYS A 34 19.96 -21.01 30.26
CA LYS A 34 21.24 -21.70 30.06
C LYS A 34 22.21 -20.87 29.23
N ASP A 35 21.71 -20.26 28.16
CA ASP A 35 22.50 -19.35 27.33
C ASP A 35 22.90 -18.10 28.12
N LEU A 36 21.99 -17.51 28.91
CA LEU A 36 22.28 -16.34 29.74
C LEU A 36 23.39 -16.60 30.77
N GLU A 37 23.42 -17.80 31.36
CA GLU A 37 24.48 -18.21 32.29
C GLU A 37 25.85 -18.28 31.59
N THR A 38 25.88 -18.85 30.38
CA THR A 38 27.09 -18.93 29.54
C THR A 38 27.54 -17.53 29.10
N GLU A 39 26.63 -16.72 28.60
CA GLU A 39 26.88 -15.35 28.14
C GLU A 39 27.33 -14.44 29.30
N SER A 40 26.79 -14.63 30.51
CA SER A 40 27.23 -13.87 31.69
C SER A 40 28.69 -14.17 32.06
N GLU A 41 29.14 -15.41 31.87
CA GLU A 41 30.54 -15.76 32.09
C GLU A 41 31.45 -15.17 31.00
N LEU A 42 31.02 -15.20 29.74
CA LEU A 42 31.73 -14.53 28.64
C LEU A 42 31.85 -13.01 28.87
N VAL A 43 30.78 -12.35 29.34
CA VAL A 43 30.83 -10.91 29.70
C VAL A 43 31.87 -10.66 30.79
N ARG A 44 31.96 -11.50 31.83
CA ARG A 44 33.01 -11.34 32.85
C ARG A 44 34.41 -11.46 32.26
N GLN A 45 34.60 -12.34 31.29
CA GLN A 45 35.88 -12.50 30.57
C GLN A 45 36.17 -11.30 29.65
N MET A 46 35.15 -10.70 29.05
CA MET A 46 35.25 -9.51 28.21
C MET A 46 35.54 -8.22 29.01
N ASP A 47 35.01 -8.12 30.24
CA ASP A 47 34.99 -6.87 31.00
C ASP A 47 36.04 -6.80 32.12
N ASN A 48 36.33 -7.94 32.77
CA ASN A 48 37.11 -7.95 34.02
C ASN A 48 38.50 -8.59 33.87
N VAL A 49 38.89 -9.04 32.68
CA VAL A 49 40.16 -9.73 32.44
C VAL A 49 40.96 -8.97 31.40
N VAL A 50 42.21 -8.64 31.73
CA VAL A 50 43.16 -8.07 30.76
C VAL A 50 43.48 -9.12 29.69
N GLN A 51 43.18 -8.80 28.43
CA GLN A 51 43.38 -9.69 27.29
C GLN A 51 44.72 -9.37 26.61
N HIS A 52 45.54 -10.39 26.37
CA HIS A 52 46.80 -10.27 25.64
C HIS A 52 46.63 -10.96 24.28
N TYR A 53 46.74 -10.17 23.20
CA TYR A 53 46.58 -10.66 21.84
C TYR A 53 47.92 -11.02 21.23
N THR A 54 47.95 -12.15 20.53
CA THR A 54 49.06 -12.54 19.66
C THR A 54 48.99 -11.81 18.32
N GLU A 55 50.11 -11.71 17.59
CA GLU A 55 50.13 -11.11 16.25
C GLU A 55 49.10 -11.75 15.32
N LYS A 56 48.94 -13.07 15.39
CA LYS A 56 47.94 -13.81 14.61
C LYS A 56 46.51 -13.40 14.94
N GLU A 57 46.18 -13.16 16.20
CA GLU A 57 44.83 -12.73 16.60
C GLU A 57 44.56 -11.29 16.15
N ASP A 58 45.55 -10.41 16.22
CA ASP A 58 45.42 -9.05 15.69
C ASP A 58 45.25 -9.04 14.15
N GLU A 59 45.90 -9.95 13.43
CA GLU A 59 45.67 -10.18 12.00
C GLU A 59 44.25 -10.67 11.72
N MET A 60 43.74 -11.63 12.50
CA MET A 60 42.36 -12.12 12.37
C MET A 60 41.35 -10.98 12.55
N ILE A 61 41.55 -10.16 13.59
CA ILE A 61 40.68 -9.01 13.87
C ILE A 61 40.73 -7.98 12.74
N SER A 62 41.94 -7.65 12.27
CA SER A 62 42.15 -6.71 11.16
C SER A 62 41.50 -7.21 9.87
N SER A 63 41.56 -8.52 9.62
CA SER A 63 40.91 -9.15 8.47
C SER A 63 39.38 -9.06 8.55
N GLY A 64 38.79 -9.29 9.73
CA GLY A 64 37.37 -9.05 9.97
C GLY A 64 36.95 -7.60 9.70
N ILE A 65 37.69 -6.62 10.23
CA ILE A 65 37.40 -5.20 10.01
C ILE A 65 37.50 -4.86 8.52
N GLY A 66 38.56 -5.32 7.85
CA GLY A 66 38.76 -5.13 6.41
C GLY A 66 37.63 -5.73 5.56
N LEU A 67 37.09 -6.90 5.95
CA LEU A 67 35.92 -7.48 5.30
C LEU A 67 34.71 -6.53 5.38
N LEU A 68 34.36 -6.06 6.58
CA LEU A 68 33.21 -5.18 6.78
C LEU A 68 33.36 -3.84 6.04
N ASP A 69 34.57 -3.27 6.05
CA ASP A 69 34.88 -2.02 5.36
C ASP A 69 34.80 -2.20 3.83
N GLY A 70 35.29 -3.32 3.30
CA GLY A 70 35.11 -3.70 1.89
C GLY A 70 33.63 -3.76 1.49
N MET A 71 32.75 -4.29 2.36
CA MET A 71 31.30 -4.32 2.12
C MET A 71 30.63 -2.93 2.20
N LYS A 72 31.29 -1.94 2.79
CA LYS A 72 30.81 -0.54 2.88
C LYS A 72 31.19 0.29 1.66
N MET A 73 32.23 -0.10 0.92
CA MET A 73 32.70 0.67 -0.24
C MET A 73 31.65 0.72 -1.37
N LYS A 74 31.11 1.91 -1.63
CA LYS A 74 30.12 2.14 -2.70
C LYS A 74 30.73 1.80 -4.08
N GLY A 75 30.05 0.95 -4.84
CA GLY A 75 30.44 0.58 -6.20
C GLY A 75 31.33 -0.67 -6.33
N ALA A 76 31.84 -1.21 -5.21
CA ALA A 76 32.66 -2.43 -5.23
C ALA A 76 31.83 -3.71 -5.46
N ILE A 77 30.63 -3.77 -4.89
CA ILE A 77 29.75 -4.94 -4.94
C ILE A 77 28.30 -4.50 -5.20
N THR A 78 27.68 -5.06 -6.25
CA THR A 78 26.24 -4.84 -6.55
C THR A 78 25.38 -5.74 -5.67
N TYR A 79 25.08 -5.28 -4.46
CA TYR A 79 24.21 -6.01 -3.53
C TYR A 79 22.76 -6.03 -4.00
N LYS A 80 22.07 -7.14 -3.68
CA LYS A 80 20.61 -7.24 -3.73
C LYS A 80 20.06 -7.04 -2.32
N GLU A 81 19.02 -6.24 -2.18
CA GLU A 81 18.28 -6.09 -0.92
C GLU A 81 17.28 -7.21 -0.72
N PHE A 82 17.14 -7.65 0.53
CA PHE A 82 16.23 -8.72 0.92
C PHE A 82 15.24 -8.23 1.97
N LYS A 83 14.05 -8.83 1.95
CA LYS A 83 13.00 -8.55 2.93
C LYS A 83 13.45 -9.02 4.32
N THR A 84 13.33 -8.14 5.31
CA THR A 84 13.62 -8.43 6.71
C THR A 84 12.37 -8.92 7.45
N ASP A 85 12.57 -9.63 8.57
CA ASP A 85 11.47 -10.08 9.42
C ASP A 85 10.98 -8.97 10.38
N PHE A 86 11.88 -8.04 10.71
CA PHE A 86 11.66 -6.96 11.66
C PHE A 86 12.10 -5.61 11.08
N SER A 87 11.41 -4.54 11.47
CA SER A 87 11.80 -3.17 11.06
C SER A 87 13.04 -2.66 11.79
N ALA A 88 13.41 -3.27 12.92
CA ALA A 88 14.65 -3.01 13.61
C ALA A 88 15.90 -3.48 12.82
N THR A 89 15.71 -4.30 11.78
CA THR A 89 16.75 -4.65 10.81
C THR A 89 16.73 -3.63 9.67
N ARG A 90 17.72 -2.74 9.67
CA ARG A 90 17.83 -1.59 8.76
C ARG A 90 18.37 -1.97 7.39
N VAL A 91 19.34 -2.89 7.37
CA VAL A 91 20.00 -3.35 6.16
C VAL A 91 20.05 -4.87 6.20
N LEU A 92 19.54 -5.51 5.15
CA LEU A 92 19.84 -6.90 4.84
C LEU A 92 20.11 -6.98 3.34
N LYS A 93 21.38 -7.05 2.98
CA LYS A 93 21.79 -7.07 1.58
C LYS A 93 22.84 -8.13 1.33
N GLY A 94 22.72 -8.81 0.22
CA GLY A 94 23.55 -9.94 -0.13
C GLY A 94 24.04 -9.87 -1.57
N PHE A 95 25.24 -10.36 -1.81
CA PHE A 95 25.83 -10.52 -3.13
C PHE A 95 26.32 -11.95 -3.26
N TYR A 96 26.11 -12.54 -4.44
CA TYR A 96 26.58 -13.87 -4.74
C TYR A 96 27.39 -13.88 -6.03
N ASN A 97 28.66 -14.23 -5.92
CA ASN A 97 29.55 -14.43 -7.04
C ASN A 97 29.40 -15.86 -7.58
N PHE A 98 28.62 -16.00 -8.66
CA PHE A 98 28.37 -17.29 -9.31
C PHE A 98 29.62 -17.94 -9.93
N ARG A 99 30.68 -17.17 -10.20
CA ARG A 99 31.91 -17.71 -10.79
C ARG A 99 32.73 -18.47 -9.76
N GLU A 100 32.85 -17.90 -8.57
CA GLU A 100 33.77 -18.35 -7.51
C GLU A 100 33.06 -19.03 -6.33
N GLY A 101 31.74 -18.93 -6.25
CA GLY A 101 30.94 -19.53 -5.18
C GLY A 101 30.86 -18.69 -3.91
N ASP A 102 31.41 -17.46 -3.92
CA ASP A 102 31.44 -16.57 -2.77
C ASP A 102 30.11 -15.87 -2.54
N ILE A 103 29.64 -15.91 -1.30
CA ILE A 103 28.44 -15.23 -0.82
C ILE A 103 28.88 -14.17 0.19
N TYR A 104 28.50 -12.92 -0.05
CA TYR A 104 28.72 -11.81 0.86
C TYR A 104 27.38 -11.33 1.39
N ILE A 105 27.22 -11.25 2.71
CA ILE A 105 26.00 -10.79 3.37
C ILE A 105 26.38 -9.67 4.33
N LYS A 106 25.74 -8.52 4.17
CA LYS A 106 25.81 -7.42 5.12
C LYS A 106 24.46 -7.25 5.80
N THR A 107 24.49 -7.26 7.12
CA THR A 107 23.31 -6.99 7.94
C THR A 107 23.58 -5.87 8.92
N GLU A 108 22.66 -4.93 9.06
CA GLU A 108 22.70 -3.90 10.11
C GLU A 108 21.37 -3.90 10.84
N TYR A 109 21.41 -4.01 12.16
CA TYR A 109 20.21 -3.99 12.99
C TYR A 109 20.48 -3.35 14.35
N ILE A 110 19.40 -2.87 14.96
CA ILE A 110 19.40 -2.42 16.34
C ILE A 110 18.79 -3.49 17.23
N VAL A 111 19.38 -3.63 18.42
CA VAL A 111 18.88 -4.49 19.47
C VAL A 111 18.86 -3.77 20.81
N ARG A 112 17.87 -4.10 21.65
CA ARG A 112 17.80 -3.62 23.03
C ARG A 112 18.84 -4.34 23.89
N GLY A 113 19.49 -3.63 24.80
CA GLY A 113 20.37 -4.24 25.79
C GLY A 113 21.74 -3.57 25.90
N ASP A 114 22.70 -4.36 26.36
CA ASP A 114 24.08 -3.94 26.60
C ASP A 114 25.02 -4.60 25.60
N HIS A 115 25.93 -3.79 25.05
CA HIS A 115 26.86 -4.22 24.01
C HIS A 115 27.78 -5.36 24.44
N SER A 116 28.15 -5.50 25.71
CA SER A 116 28.92 -6.66 26.20
C SER A 116 28.11 -7.95 26.10
N TYR A 117 26.82 -7.92 26.47
CA TYR A 117 25.94 -9.08 26.34
C TYR A 117 25.61 -9.42 24.88
N VAL A 118 25.45 -8.41 24.02
CA VAL A 118 25.27 -8.64 22.58
C VAL A 118 26.52 -9.27 21.96
N ALA A 119 27.71 -8.80 22.34
CA ALA A 119 28.97 -9.41 21.91
C ALA A 119 29.17 -10.82 22.49
N ALA A 120 28.81 -11.05 23.75
CA ALA A 120 28.85 -12.36 24.38
C ALA A 120 27.91 -13.35 23.70
N ARG A 121 26.71 -12.93 23.30
CA ARG A 121 25.79 -13.76 22.52
C ARG A 121 26.31 -14.06 21.12
N ALA A 122 26.98 -13.10 20.47
CA ALA A 122 27.67 -13.35 19.22
C ALA A 122 28.81 -14.37 19.39
N ALA A 123 29.60 -14.26 20.47
CA ALA A 123 30.65 -15.21 20.80
C ALA A 123 30.12 -16.60 21.23
N ASN A 124 28.93 -16.65 21.84
CA ASN A 124 28.18 -17.87 22.14
C ASN A 124 27.49 -18.41 20.89
N TYR A 125 28.30 -18.79 19.90
CA TYR A 125 27.84 -19.14 18.56
C TYR A 125 26.88 -20.35 18.51
N TYR A 126 26.97 -21.26 19.48
CA TYR A 126 26.06 -22.42 19.66
C TYR A 126 24.97 -22.17 20.72
N TYR A 127 24.38 -20.96 20.74
CA TYR A 127 23.27 -20.68 21.66
C TYR A 127 22.08 -21.62 21.40
N ASN A 128 21.44 -22.11 22.47
CA ASN A 128 20.37 -23.10 22.44
C ASN A 128 18.98 -22.47 22.28
N CYS A 129 18.85 -21.18 22.60
CA CYS A 129 17.59 -20.46 22.68
C CYS A 129 17.10 -20.04 21.29
N ILE A 130 16.11 -20.77 20.78
CA ILE A 130 15.51 -20.56 19.45
C ILE A 130 14.04 -20.17 19.62
N ASN A 131 13.70 -18.95 19.23
CA ASN A 131 12.34 -18.44 19.36
C ASN A 131 11.37 -19.16 18.39
N PRO A 132 10.24 -19.71 18.89
CA PRO A 132 9.29 -20.46 18.07
C PRO A 132 8.62 -19.66 16.94
N ALA A 133 8.61 -18.31 16.99
CA ALA A 133 8.10 -17.47 15.91
C ALA A 133 8.81 -17.67 14.56
N PHE A 134 10.06 -18.14 14.55
CA PHE A 134 10.87 -18.23 13.33
C PHE A 134 11.16 -19.66 12.86
N GLY A 135 10.52 -20.65 13.51
CA GLY A 135 10.61 -22.05 13.16
C GLY A 135 11.96 -22.70 13.54
N PHE A 136 12.00 -24.03 13.43
CA PHE A 136 13.19 -24.85 13.61
C PHE A 136 13.83 -25.07 12.23
N THR A 137 15.12 -24.85 12.07
CA THR A 137 15.89 -25.61 11.09
C THR A 137 16.28 -26.91 11.79
N GLU A 138 15.75 -28.06 11.36
CA GLU A 138 16.21 -29.40 11.79
C GLU A 138 17.70 -29.65 11.48
N GLU A 139 18.38 -28.68 10.88
CA GLU A 139 19.68 -28.78 10.24
C GLU A 139 20.87 -28.36 11.11
N ILE A 140 20.65 -28.04 12.38
CA ILE A 140 21.76 -27.87 13.33
C ILE A 140 21.43 -28.67 14.58
N SER A 141 21.76 -29.97 14.56
CA SER A 141 21.91 -30.71 15.81
C SER A 141 23.12 -30.11 16.55
N LEU A 142 22.86 -29.13 17.41
CA LEU A 142 23.86 -28.44 18.21
C LEU A 142 24.22 -29.36 19.40
N ASP A 143 25.06 -30.37 19.15
CA ASP A 143 25.75 -31.05 20.24
C ASP A 143 26.89 -30.13 20.72
N ASN A 144 27.01 -29.91 22.02
CA ASN A 144 28.08 -29.11 22.63
C ASN A 144 29.51 -29.66 22.35
N ASN A 145 29.62 -30.80 21.66
CA ASN A 145 30.87 -31.47 21.28
C ASN A 145 31.59 -30.82 20.07
N ASN A 146 31.07 -29.74 19.50
CA ASN A 146 31.67 -29.08 18.33
C ASN A 146 32.79 -28.07 18.67
N TYR A 147 32.96 -27.72 19.96
CA TYR A 147 34.14 -26.95 20.40
C TYR A 147 35.38 -27.84 20.33
N LEU A 148 36.30 -27.49 19.45
CA LEU A 148 37.52 -28.25 19.22
C LEU A 148 38.61 -27.88 20.23
N GLU A 149 38.77 -26.59 20.50
CA GLU A 149 39.80 -26.05 21.38
C GLU A 149 39.38 -24.67 21.91
N VAL A 150 39.78 -24.33 23.14
CA VAL A 150 39.63 -22.98 23.70
C VAL A 150 41.04 -22.49 24.05
N PRO A 151 41.75 -21.85 23.08
CA PRO A 151 43.15 -21.51 23.24
C PRO A 151 43.40 -20.53 24.39
N ASN A 152 42.46 -19.60 24.63
CA ASN A 152 42.54 -18.59 25.67
C ASN A 152 41.14 -18.04 26.02
N LYS A 153 41.08 -17.00 26.87
CA LYS A 153 39.82 -16.41 27.35
C LYS A 153 39.14 -15.47 26.35
N HIS A 154 39.72 -15.23 25.18
CA HIS A 154 39.19 -14.35 24.14
C HIS A 154 39.14 -15.02 22.76
N SER A 155 39.30 -16.34 22.72
CA SER A 155 39.33 -17.14 21.51
C SER A 155 38.79 -18.55 21.72
N ALA A 156 38.03 -19.07 20.75
CA ALA A 156 37.55 -20.45 20.73
C ALA A 156 37.48 -20.99 19.30
N ILE A 157 37.90 -22.24 19.10
CA ILE A 157 37.89 -22.92 17.81
C ILE A 157 36.79 -23.98 17.79
N TYR A 158 36.00 -24.01 16.73
CA TYR A 158 34.90 -24.95 16.56
C TYR A 158 34.76 -25.47 15.13
N CYS A 159 34.02 -26.57 14.97
CA CYS A 159 33.62 -27.11 13.68
C CYS A 159 32.11 -26.90 13.45
N GLN A 160 31.75 -26.15 12.42
CA GLN A 160 30.37 -25.99 11.97
C GLN A 160 30.03 -27.01 10.90
N GLU A 161 28.90 -27.71 11.07
CA GLU A 161 28.28 -28.50 10.01
C GLU A 161 27.06 -27.78 9.45
N TYR A 162 26.92 -27.73 8.13
CA TYR A 162 25.74 -27.23 7.44
C TYR A 162 25.08 -28.38 6.71
N LYS A 163 23.86 -28.71 7.12
CA LYS A 163 23.02 -29.66 6.38
C LYS A 163 22.41 -28.96 5.17
N PHE A 164 22.50 -29.60 4.00
CA PHE A 164 21.94 -29.05 2.76
C PHE A 164 20.78 -29.92 2.25
N PRO A 165 19.79 -29.33 1.55
CA PRO A 165 18.72 -30.10 0.93
C PRO A 165 19.26 -31.07 -0.12
N SER A 166 18.85 -32.34 -0.02
CA SER A 166 19.16 -33.35 -1.05
C SER A 166 18.75 -32.86 -2.45
N PRO A 167 19.59 -33.00 -3.49
CA PRO A 167 20.78 -33.86 -3.58
C PRO A 167 22.13 -33.18 -3.25
N LEU A 168 22.13 -31.99 -2.62
CA LEU A 168 23.39 -31.32 -2.27
C LEU A 168 24.04 -31.98 -1.06
N SER A 169 25.35 -32.28 -1.14
CA SER A 169 26.10 -32.80 0.01
C SER A 169 26.17 -31.76 1.13
N ASP A 170 26.36 -32.23 2.36
CA ASP A 170 26.56 -31.37 3.52
C ASP A 170 27.90 -30.62 3.43
N ARG A 171 28.06 -29.59 4.28
CA ARG A 171 29.29 -28.79 4.36
C ARG A 171 29.83 -28.72 5.77
N GLU A 172 31.14 -28.56 5.90
CA GLU A 172 31.78 -28.30 7.19
C GLU A 172 32.71 -27.08 7.13
N ALA A 173 32.78 -26.26 8.18
CA ALA A 173 33.72 -25.14 8.31
C ALA A 173 34.43 -25.22 9.67
N ILE A 174 35.74 -24.99 9.69
CA ILE A 174 36.48 -24.80 10.94
C ILE A 174 36.68 -23.31 11.14
N VAL A 175 36.33 -22.82 12.32
CA VAL A 175 36.25 -21.39 12.56
C VAL A 175 36.88 -21.09 13.91
N ASN A 176 37.75 -20.08 13.93
CA ASN A 176 38.26 -19.48 15.15
C ASN A 176 37.47 -18.21 15.47
N ILE A 177 36.74 -18.22 16.57
CA ILE A 177 36.13 -17.00 17.13
C ILE A 177 37.21 -16.29 17.92
N VAL A 178 37.43 -15.01 17.64
CA VAL A 178 38.28 -14.12 18.44
C VAL A 178 37.50 -12.84 18.69
N TRP A 179 37.49 -12.35 19.92
CA TRP A 179 36.84 -11.08 20.24
C TRP A 179 37.81 -10.08 20.86
N LYS A 180 37.56 -8.79 20.60
CA LYS A 180 38.37 -7.69 21.13
C LYS A 180 37.52 -6.48 21.46
N ARG A 181 37.73 -5.96 22.66
CA ARG A 181 37.20 -4.66 23.07
C ARG A 181 38.09 -3.57 22.48
N ILE A 182 37.53 -2.77 21.56
CA ILE A 182 38.24 -1.68 20.90
C ILE A 182 38.11 -0.38 21.70
N SER A 183 36.96 -0.16 22.33
CA SER A 183 36.74 0.95 23.27
C SER A 183 35.69 0.58 24.33
N GLU A 184 35.39 1.48 25.26
CA GLU A 184 34.35 1.28 26.29
C GLU A 184 32.96 0.97 25.71
N LYS A 185 32.66 1.41 24.48
CA LYS A 185 31.35 1.23 23.84
C LYS A 185 31.39 0.32 22.62
N PHE A 186 32.55 -0.26 22.30
CA PHE A 186 32.76 -0.90 21.01
C PHE A 186 33.54 -2.21 21.15
N ILE A 187 32.89 -3.31 20.77
CA ILE A 187 33.46 -4.66 20.78
C ILE A 187 33.33 -5.25 19.37
N VAL A 188 34.35 -5.97 18.94
CA VAL A 188 34.30 -6.81 17.74
C VAL A 188 34.36 -8.28 18.10
N VAL A 189 33.56 -9.09 17.43
CA VAL A 189 33.65 -10.56 17.46
C VAL A 189 33.89 -11.04 16.04
N VAL A 190 35.01 -11.69 15.80
CA VAL A 190 35.45 -12.13 14.48
C VAL A 190 35.46 -13.65 14.42
N PHE A 191 34.84 -14.16 13.37
CA PHE A 191 34.83 -15.56 12.97
C PHE A 191 35.83 -15.70 11.84
N TYR A 192 36.99 -16.28 12.13
CA TYR A 192 38.07 -16.43 11.17
C TYR A 192 38.14 -17.87 10.64
N PRO A 193 38.14 -18.10 9.32
CA PRO A 193 38.16 -19.45 8.76
C PRO A 193 39.53 -20.11 8.95
N LEU A 194 39.54 -21.36 9.40
CA LEU A 194 40.72 -22.21 9.46
C LEU A 194 40.65 -23.30 8.39
N THR A 195 41.79 -23.59 7.76
CA THR A 195 41.87 -24.60 6.70
C THR A 195 41.84 -26.04 7.23
N SER A 196 42.32 -26.27 8.45
CA SER A 196 42.41 -27.60 9.07
C SER A 196 42.54 -27.52 10.59
N HIS A 197 42.19 -28.60 11.29
CA HIS A 197 42.40 -28.76 12.73
C HIS A 197 42.71 -30.22 13.07
N PRO A 198 43.64 -30.55 13.99
CA PRO A 198 44.05 -31.94 14.28
C PRO A 198 42.90 -32.87 14.70
N LYS A 199 41.85 -32.33 15.32
CA LYS A 199 40.68 -33.10 15.77
C LYS A 199 39.63 -33.36 14.69
N VAL A 200 39.77 -32.77 13.50
CA VAL A 200 38.81 -32.90 12.39
C VAL A 200 39.55 -33.33 11.13
N GLU A 201 39.52 -34.63 10.85
CA GLU A 201 40.08 -35.21 9.62
C GLU A 201 38.98 -35.27 8.54
N ASN A 202 39.21 -34.63 7.38
CA ASN A 202 38.32 -34.74 6.22
C ASN A 202 38.55 -36.08 5.51
N LYS A 203 37.94 -37.15 6.02
CA LYS A 203 38.21 -38.54 5.57
C LYS A 203 37.54 -38.92 4.24
N ASP A 204 36.48 -38.21 3.83
CA ASP A 204 35.74 -38.51 2.60
C ASP A 204 35.19 -37.21 1.97
N GLY A 205 35.97 -36.63 1.05
CA GLY A 205 35.67 -35.33 0.42
C GLY A 205 34.46 -35.31 -0.50
N ASP A 206 33.90 -36.48 -0.84
CA ASP A 206 32.67 -36.62 -1.64
C ASP A 206 31.40 -36.59 -0.77
N ALA A 207 31.51 -36.92 0.53
CA ALA A 207 30.38 -36.97 1.46
C ALA A 207 30.11 -35.62 2.17
N VAL A 208 31.16 -34.90 2.59
CA VAL A 208 31.07 -33.59 3.25
C VAL A 208 32.14 -32.65 2.70
N ILE A 209 31.74 -31.50 2.16
CA ILE A 209 32.66 -30.57 1.50
C ILE A 209 33.11 -29.46 2.47
N ARG A 210 34.43 -29.19 2.49
CA ARG A 210 35.01 -28.12 3.30
C ARG A 210 34.62 -26.74 2.78
N SER A 211 34.15 -25.89 3.68
CA SER A 211 33.71 -24.52 3.44
C SER A 211 34.54 -23.52 4.24
N SER A 212 34.57 -22.27 3.76
CA SER A 212 35.19 -21.12 4.43
C SER A 212 34.11 -20.19 4.93
N PHE A 213 34.15 -19.85 6.22
CA PHE A 213 33.24 -18.90 6.87
C PHE A 213 34.06 -17.81 7.55
N HIS A 214 33.97 -16.60 7.01
CA HIS A 214 34.57 -15.40 7.59
C HIS A 214 33.46 -14.43 7.95
N SER A 215 33.34 -14.05 9.23
CA SER A 215 32.32 -13.11 9.67
C SER A 215 32.86 -12.16 10.72
N ILE A 216 32.28 -10.96 10.80
CA ILE A 216 32.54 -10.01 11.87
C ILE A 216 31.22 -9.45 12.38
N TYR A 217 31.11 -9.38 13.70
CA TYR A 217 30.11 -8.62 14.42
C TYR A 217 30.79 -7.39 14.99
N LYS A 218 30.36 -6.22 14.53
CA LYS A 218 30.76 -4.94 15.07
C LYS A 218 29.64 -4.45 15.98
N VAL A 219 29.87 -4.49 17.29
CA VAL A 219 28.84 -4.23 18.32
C VAL A 219 29.12 -2.90 19.00
N THR A 220 28.25 -1.92 18.81
CA THR A 220 28.45 -0.55 19.28
C THR A 220 27.30 -0.10 20.18
N GLN A 221 27.60 0.30 21.42
CA GLN A 221 26.61 0.92 22.30
C GLN A 221 26.27 2.32 21.76
N VAL A 222 24.99 2.56 21.44
CA VAL A 222 24.50 3.87 20.95
C VAL A 222 24.12 4.77 22.11
N ASP A 223 23.22 4.29 22.97
CA ASP A 223 22.74 4.96 24.18
C ASP A 223 22.58 3.95 25.33
N SER A 224 21.96 4.34 26.45
CA SER A 224 21.84 3.49 27.65
C SER A 224 20.96 2.24 27.46
N GLY A 225 20.38 2.02 26.28
CA GLY A 225 19.50 0.87 26.07
C GLY A 225 19.47 0.28 24.66
N PHE A 226 20.14 0.89 23.68
CA PHE A 226 20.23 0.38 22.32
C PHE A 226 21.67 0.11 21.89
N VAL A 227 21.83 -1.00 21.18
CA VAL A 227 23.09 -1.46 20.60
C VAL A 227 22.90 -1.56 19.09
N ASP A 228 23.81 -0.92 18.35
CA ASP A 228 23.91 -1.04 16.90
C ASP A 228 24.86 -2.20 16.56
N VAL A 229 24.39 -3.12 15.73
CA VAL A 229 25.14 -4.30 15.31
C VAL A 229 25.29 -4.29 13.80
N GLU A 230 26.55 -4.20 13.34
CA GLU A 230 26.89 -4.39 11.94
C GLU A 230 27.54 -5.76 11.75
N ILE A 231 26.98 -6.57 10.87
CA ILE A 231 27.50 -7.88 10.50
C ILE A 231 28.00 -7.83 9.06
N GLY A 232 29.25 -8.25 8.87
CA GLY A 232 29.82 -8.52 7.54
C GLY A 232 30.21 -9.98 7.45
N THR A 233 29.61 -10.72 6.52
CA THR A 233 29.82 -12.17 6.41
C THR A 233 30.19 -12.56 4.98
N HIS A 234 31.27 -13.32 4.85
CA HIS A 234 31.70 -14.00 3.63
C HIS A 234 31.64 -15.52 3.84
N PHE A 235 30.94 -16.20 2.95
CA PHE A 235 30.89 -17.65 2.85
C PHE A 235 31.45 -18.12 1.52
N ASN A 236 32.22 -19.21 1.55
CA ASN A 236 32.46 -20.04 0.38
C ASN A 236 32.17 -21.50 0.75
N PHE A 237 31.08 -22.05 0.23
CA PHE A 237 30.66 -23.42 0.56
C PHE A 237 31.39 -24.50 -0.22
N GLY A 238 32.43 -24.20 -1.00
CA GLY A 238 33.11 -25.21 -1.80
C GLY A 238 32.24 -25.68 -2.98
N GLY A 239 32.35 -24.97 -4.10
CA GLY A 239 31.61 -25.24 -5.34
C GLY A 239 30.50 -24.22 -5.64
N LYS A 240 29.77 -24.43 -6.74
CA LYS A 240 28.72 -23.53 -7.22
C LYS A 240 27.36 -23.94 -6.65
N LEU A 241 26.69 -23.02 -5.97
CA LEU A 241 25.34 -23.21 -5.44
C LEU A 241 24.31 -22.62 -6.41
N PRO A 242 23.19 -23.33 -6.67
CA PRO A 242 22.09 -22.77 -7.45
C PRO A 242 21.54 -21.50 -6.80
N LYS A 243 21.16 -20.51 -7.63
CA LYS A 243 20.55 -19.24 -7.17
C LYS A 243 19.33 -19.46 -6.26
N VAL A 244 18.57 -20.52 -6.51
CA VAL A 244 17.39 -20.88 -5.71
C VAL A 244 17.78 -21.29 -4.29
N VAL A 245 18.92 -21.96 -4.11
CA VAL A 245 19.43 -22.37 -2.79
C VAL A 245 19.94 -21.15 -2.04
N VAL A 246 20.71 -20.28 -2.69
CA VAL A 246 21.22 -19.06 -2.03
C VAL A 246 20.07 -18.16 -1.58
N ASN A 247 19.07 -17.91 -2.44
CA ASN A 247 17.94 -17.03 -2.12
C ASN A 247 16.86 -17.68 -1.25
N GLY A 248 16.64 -18.98 -1.38
CA GLY A 248 15.55 -19.70 -0.71
C GLY A 248 15.96 -20.35 0.61
N PHE A 249 17.25 -20.57 0.82
CA PHE A 249 17.79 -21.28 1.98
C PHE A 249 18.82 -20.44 2.75
N ILE A 250 19.95 -20.07 2.12
CA ILE A 250 21.07 -19.43 2.83
C ILE A 250 20.72 -18.05 3.40
N ILE A 251 20.20 -17.14 2.57
CA ILE A 251 19.87 -15.78 3.01
C ILE A 251 18.73 -15.78 4.05
N PRO A 252 17.62 -16.53 3.86
CA PRO A 252 16.60 -16.65 4.89
C PRO A 252 17.11 -17.23 6.21
N SER A 253 18.05 -18.18 6.20
CA SER A 253 18.66 -18.71 7.42
C SER A 253 19.46 -17.63 8.17
N GLY A 254 20.22 -16.80 7.46
CA GLY A 254 20.92 -15.66 8.06
C GLY A 254 19.96 -14.63 8.69
N ASN A 255 18.86 -14.31 8.00
CA ASN A 255 17.84 -13.41 8.54
C ASN A 255 17.20 -13.98 9.82
N ARG A 256 16.88 -15.28 9.84
CA ARG A 256 16.33 -15.95 11.06
C ARG A 256 17.27 -15.86 12.25
N ALA A 257 18.58 -16.02 12.05
CA ALA A 257 19.56 -15.90 13.15
C ALA A 257 19.51 -14.51 13.80
N VAL A 258 19.40 -13.45 13.00
CA VAL A 258 19.24 -12.06 13.45
C VAL A 258 17.91 -11.89 14.19
N SER A 259 16.82 -12.43 13.64
CA SER A 259 15.49 -12.42 14.28
C SER A 259 15.51 -13.10 15.66
N HIS A 260 16.21 -14.23 15.80
CA HIS A 260 16.37 -14.90 17.10
C HIS A 260 17.13 -14.05 18.11
N GLN A 261 18.18 -13.33 17.70
CA GLN A 261 18.92 -12.41 18.58
C GLN A 261 18.04 -11.25 19.04
N GLN A 262 17.31 -10.60 18.13
CA GLN A 262 16.41 -9.50 18.48
C GLN A 262 15.30 -9.95 19.45
N CYS A 263 14.69 -11.11 19.19
CA CYS A 263 13.72 -11.71 20.12
C CYS A 263 14.33 -12.04 21.48
N TYR A 264 15.55 -12.57 21.53
CA TYR A 264 16.20 -12.96 22.78
C TYR A 264 16.27 -11.78 23.74
N PHE A 265 16.83 -10.66 23.29
CA PHE A 265 16.97 -9.49 24.13
C PHE A 265 15.65 -8.81 24.42
N MET A 266 14.73 -8.74 23.44
CA MET A 266 13.42 -8.12 23.63
C MET A 266 12.57 -8.86 24.67
N ASN A 267 12.65 -10.19 24.71
CA ASN A 267 11.88 -11.00 25.65
C ASN A 267 12.40 -10.95 27.10
N SER A 268 13.62 -10.47 27.33
CA SER A 268 14.21 -10.31 28.67
C SER A 268 13.92 -8.95 29.32
N ILE A 269 13.26 -8.03 28.62
CA ILE A 269 12.95 -6.69 29.15
C ILE A 269 11.78 -6.78 30.13
N HIS A 270 11.89 -6.10 31.28
CA HIS A 270 10.82 -5.98 32.27
C HIS A 270 9.78 -4.94 31.85
N LEU A 271 8.56 -5.05 32.36
CA LEU A 271 7.45 -4.18 31.98
C LEU A 271 7.72 -2.71 32.28
N GLU A 272 8.43 -2.41 33.36
CA GLU A 272 8.81 -1.05 33.76
C GLU A 272 9.89 -0.41 32.88
N ASP A 273 10.67 -1.23 32.18
CA ASP A 273 11.77 -0.81 31.31
C ASP A 273 11.37 -0.70 29.82
N LEU A 274 10.11 -1.01 29.49
CA LEU A 274 9.59 -0.91 28.12
C LEU A 274 9.41 0.56 27.70
N MET A 275 10.06 0.92 26.59
CA MET A 275 9.97 2.25 26.00
C MET A 275 8.94 2.31 24.88
N LYS A 276 8.57 3.51 24.42
CA LYS A 276 7.59 3.69 23.34
C LYS A 276 7.98 2.97 22.05
N GLU A 277 9.27 2.94 21.75
CA GLU A 277 9.86 2.33 20.56
C GLU A 277 9.75 0.80 20.58
N ASP A 278 9.79 0.20 21.77
CA ASP A 278 9.73 -1.25 22.00
C ASP A 278 8.38 -1.85 21.59
N GLY A 279 7.31 -1.05 21.65
CA GLY A 279 5.95 -1.48 21.31
C GLY A 279 5.84 -2.02 19.89
N LYS A 280 6.52 -1.39 18.92
CA LYS A 280 6.50 -1.84 17.53
C LYS A 280 7.14 -3.21 17.38
N LEU A 281 8.34 -3.41 17.94
CA LEU A 281 9.05 -4.68 17.87
C LEU A 281 8.27 -5.81 18.55
N LEU A 282 7.65 -5.54 19.70
CA LEU A 282 6.73 -6.50 20.36
C LEU A 282 5.57 -6.88 19.45
N GLY A 283 5.01 -5.91 18.71
CA GLY A 283 3.91 -6.15 17.78
C GLY A 283 4.33 -7.05 16.62
N GLU A 284 5.53 -6.81 16.06
CA GLU A 284 6.11 -7.65 15.00
C GLU A 284 6.37 -9.08 15.49
N ILE A 285 6.93 -9.24 16.71
CA ILE A 285 7.16 -10.55 17.35
C ILE A 285 5.83 -11.29 17.54
N PHE A 286 4.83 -10.62 18.12
CA PHE A 286 3.50 -11.18 18.37
C PHE A 286 2.85 -11.67 17.07
N VAL A 287 2.86 -10.85 16.01
CA VAL A 287 2.31 -11.19 14.71
C VAL A 287 3.04 -12.40 14.11
N ASN A 288 4.37 -12.47 14.20
CA ASN A 288 5.15 -13.59 13.68
C ASN A 288 4.90 -14.89 14.46
N GLN A 289 4.73 -14.81 15.80
CA GLN A 289 4.34 -15.95 16.63
C GLN A 289 3.00 -16.55 16.18
N ILE A 290 1.99 -15.70 15.97
CA ILE A 290 0.67 -16.12 15.46
C ILE A 290 0.78 -16.74 14.07
N LYS A 291 1.52 -16.10 13.15
CA LYS A 291 1.70 -16.59 11.78
C LYS A 291 2.31 -18.00 11.77
N THR A 292 3.34 -18.22 12.58
CA THR A 292 4.07 -19.49 12.60
C THR A 292 3.25 -20.57 13.29
N ALA A 293 2.57 -20.27 14.39
CA ALA A 293 1.65 -21.21 15.03
C ALA A 293 0.54 -21.66 14.05
N ARG A 294 -0.07 -20.72 13.30
CA ARG A 294 -1.08 -21.01 12.27
C ARG A 294 -0.60 -21.91 11.14
N LYS A 295 0.71 -21.95 10.83
CA LYS A 295 1.28 -22.82 9.79
C LYS A 295 1.40 -24.28 10.23
N LYS A 296 1.40 -24.56 11.55
CA LYS A 296 1.53 -25.92 12.10
C LYS A 296 0.31 -26.83 11.84
N GLY A 297 -0.80 -26.31 11.29
CA GLY A 297 -2.00 -27.11 11.02
C GLY A 297 -2.83 -26.62 9.85
N GLY A 298 -3.80 -27.45 9.45
CA GLY A 298 -4.72 -27.14 8.34
C GLY A 298 -5.68 -25.99 8.66
N TRP A 299 -6.37 -25.49 7.62
CA TRP A 299 -7.23 -24.29 7.69
C TRP A 299 -8.28 -24.32 8.81
N LYS A 300 -8.81 -25.49 9.17
CA LYS A 300 -9.80 -25.65 10.25
C LYS A 300 -9.25 -25.36 11.66
N LYS A 301 -7.94 -25.59 11.89
CA LYS A 301 -7.28 -25.38 13.18
C LYS A 301 -6.63 -24.00 13.31
N ARG A 302 -6.75 -23.16 12.28
CA ARG A 302 -6.01 -21.89 12.18
C ARG A 302 -6.40 -20.88 13.27
N ALA A 303 -7.65 -20.87 13.70
CA ALA A 303 -8.13 -20.03 14.80
C ALA A 303 -7.57 -20.48 16.15
N GLU A 304 -7.63 -21.79 16.43
CA GLU A 304 -7.11 -22.41 17.65
C GLU A 304 -5.59 -22.22 17.75
N LEU A 305 -4.86 -22.52 16.68
CA LEU A 305 -3.40 -22.34 16.61
C LEU A 305 -2.99 -20.86 16.70
N GLY A 306 -3.86 -19.93 16.25
CA GLY A 306 -3.63 -18.50 16.47
C GLY A 306 -3.58 -18.15 17.97
N LYS A 307 -4.49 -18.71 18.76
CA LYS A 307 -4.51 -18.53 20.22
C LYS A 307 -3.30 -19.17 20.91
N VAL A 308 -2.86 -20.33 20.44
CA VAL A 308 -1.60 -20.95 20.91
C VAL A 308 -0.42 -20.01 20.68
N GLY A 309 -0.33 -19.38 19.51
CA GLY A 309 0.72 -18.38 19.25
C GLY A 309 0.64 -17.15 20.17
N VAL A 310 -0.56 -16.72 20.54
CA VAL A 310 -0.74 -15.64 21.55
C VAL A 310 -0.23 -16.11 22.92
N ASP A 311 -0.62 -17.30 23.35
CA ASP A 311 -0.22 -17.85 24.65
C ASP A 311 1.31 -18.06 24.72
N GLU A 312 1.93 -18.53 23.63
CA GLU A 312 3.39 -18.63 23.51
C GLU A 312 4.09 -17.27 23.65
N PHE A 313 3.58 -16.23 22.98
CA PHE A 313 4.14 -14.88 23.09
C PHE A 313 4.04 -14.34 24.52
N LEU A 314 2.87 -14.48 25.14
CA LEU A 314 2.60 -14.05 26.51
C LEU A 314 3.45 -14.81 27.52
N TYR A 315 3.72 -16.09 27.27
CA TYR A 315 4.58 -16.91 28.10
C TYR A 315 6.07 -16.60 27.88
N ILE A 316 6.54 -16.26 26.69
CA ILE A 316 7.98 -16.10 26.44
C ILE A 316 8.50 -14.74 26.94
N SER A 317 7.73 -13.67 26.81
CA SER A 317 8.16 -12.31 27.19
C SER A 317 7.99 -12.04 28.69
N VAL A 318 9.07 -11.60 29.35
CA VAL A 318 9.04 -11.20 30.77
C VAL A 318 8.05 -10.06 31.02
N ALA A 319 8.14 -8.98 30.24
CA ALA A 319 7.20 -7.87 30.33
C ALA A 319 5.73 -8.30 30.17
N MET A 320 5.44 -9.24 29.25
CA MET A 320 4.06 -9.71 29.05
C MET A 320 3.54 -10.57 30.20
N ARG A 321 4.40 -11.37 30.86
CA ARG A 321 4.02 -12.09 32.08
C ARG A 321 3.68 -11.14 33.22
N GLU A 322 4.51 -10.12 33.43
CA GLU A 322 4.27 -9.07 34.41
C GLU A 322 3.01 -8.26 34.09
N LEU A 323 2.75 -8.03 32.80
CA LEU A 323 1.55 -7.36 32.36
C LEU A 323 0.30 -8.20 32.63
N LEU A 324 0.36 -9.51 32.39
CA LEU A 324 -0.73 -10.44 32.69
C LEU A 324 -1.01 -10.56 34.19
N SER A 325 -0.01 -10.43 35.06
CA SER A 325 -0.24 -10.45 36.51
C SER A 325 -0.97 -9.19 37.00
N ARG A 326 -0.76 -8.05 36.33
CA ARG A 326 -1.47 -6.78 36.59
C ARG A 326 -2.84 -6.70 35.91
N HIS A 327 -2.95 -7.18 34.67
CA HIS A 327 -4.14 -7.08 33.82
C HIS A 327 -4.46 -8.42 33.13
N PRO A 328 -5.08 -9.38 33.84
CA PRO A 328 -5.36 -10.73 33.31
C PRO A 328 -6.20 -10.74 32.02
N TRP A 329 -7.09 -9.74 31.86
CA TRP A 329 -8.01 -9.61 30.74
C TRP A 329 -7.32 -9.40 29.38
N ILE A 330 -6.03 -9.00 29.36
CA ILE A 330 -5.24 -8.81 28.13
C ILE A 330 -5.15 -10.09 27.33
N ARG A 331 -5.07 -11.25 27.98
CA ARG A 331 -5.07 -12.55 27.29
C ARG A 331 -6.32 -12.72 26.43
N ALA A 332 -7.49 -12.45 27.00
CA ALA A 332 -8.77 -12.58 26.31
C ALA A 332 -8.88 -11.59 25.14
N MET A 333 -8.38 -10.36 25.33
CA MET A 333 -8.32 -9.35 24.25
C MET A 333 -7.44 -9.82 23.08
N LEU A 334 -6.20 -10.24 23.37
CA LEU A 334 -5.24 -10.68 22.34
C LEU A 334 -5.70 -11.96 21.64
N HIS A 335 -6.37 -12.86 22.35
CA HIS A 335 -7.03 -14.03 21.75
C HIS A 335 -8.06 -13.61 20.70
N GLU A 336 -8.97 -12.70 21.02
CA GLU A 336 -10.00 -12.27 20.09
C GLU A 336 -9.40 -11.46 18.92
N ILE A 337 -8.41 -10.58 19.19
CA ILE A 337 -7.66 -9.86 18.14
C ILE A 337 -6.99 -10.85 17.18
N SER A 338 -6.41 -11.94 17.71
CA SER A 338 -5.77 -12.98 16.90
C SER A 338 -6.75 -13.76 16.02
N LEU A 339 -8.06 -13.69 16.25
CA LEU A 339 -9.03 -14.30 15.33
C LEU A 339 -9.23 -13.45 14.07
N ASN A 340 -8.98 -12.15 14.15
CA ASN A 340 -9.25 -11.16 13.09
C ASN A 340 -10.67 -11.33 12.49
N GLN A 341 -11.67 -11.52 13.35
CA GLN A 341 -13.07 -11.68 12.97
C GLN A 341 -13.84 -10.38 13.22
N ILE A 342 -14.75 -10.06 12.29
CA ILE A 342 -15.65 -8.93 12.41
C ILE A 342 -16.88 -9.39 13.17
N LYS A 343 -17.12 -8.77 14.32
CA LYS A 343 -18.32 -9.02 15.12
C LYS A 343 -18.81 -7.67 15.63
N ALA A 344 -20.12 -7.46 15.60
CA ALA A 344 -20.72 -6.31 16.26
C ALA A 344 -20.34 -6.33 17.75
N ALA A 345 -19.81 -5.22 18.24
CA ALA A 345 -19.42 -5.07 19.64
C ALA A 345 -20.08 -3.81 20.21
N PRO A 346 -20.63 -3.87 21.43
CA PRO A 346 -21.02 -2.66 22.15
C PRO A 346 -19.76 -1.84 22.50
N THR A 347 -19.90 -0.51 22.55
CA THR A 347 -18.86 0.37 23.10
C THR A 347 -18.67 0.08 24.59
N VAL A 348 -17.43 0.00 25.03
CA VAL A 348 -17.09 -0.31 26.42
C VAL A 348 -16.75 1.00 27.15
N HIS A 349 -17.52 1.31 28.20
CA HIS A 349 -17.31 2.50 29.03
C HIS A 349 -16.73 2.18 30.42
N THR A 350 -16.37 0.92 30.65
CA THR A 350 -15.77 0.42 31.89
C THR A 350 -14.42 1.11 32.14
N ALA A 351 -14.14 1.50 33.38
CA ALA A 351 -12.83 2.02 33.80
C ALA A 351 -11.79 0.89 33.85
N LEU A 352 -10.50 1.23 33.77
CA LEU A 352 -9.41 0.24 33.75
C LEU A 352 -9.43 -0.68 34.99
N SER A 353 -9.81 -0.15 36.16
CA SER A 353 -9.87 -0.90 37.42
C SER A 353 -10.94 -2.00 37.45
N ASP A 354 -12.01 -1.85 36.66
CA ASP A 354 -13.17 -2.76 36.67
C ASP A 354 -13.19 -3.70 35.45
N MET A 355 -12.14 -3.66 34.62
CA MET A 355 -12.02 -4.43 33.39
C MET A 355 -12.04 -5.95 33.63
N LYS A 356 -12.94 -6.65 32.92
CA LYS A 356 -13.03 -8.12 32.89
C LYS A 356 -12.79 -8.66 31.48
N ASP A 357 -12.60 -9.98 31.38
CA ASP A 357 -12.44 -10.68 30.09
C ASP A 357 -13.56 -10.38 29.09
N TYR A 358 -14.80 -10.24 29.58
CA TYR A 358 -15.94 -9.89 28.74
C TYR A 358 -15.77 -8.51 28.07
N ASP A 359 -15.34 -7.50 28.84
CA ASP A 359 -15.10 -6.14 28.35
C ASP A 359 -13.93 -6.12 27.37
N ALA A 360 -12.84 -6.81 27.71
CA ALA A 360 -11.65 -6.96 26.88
C ALA A 360 -11.94 -7.61 25.51
N VAL A 361 -12.80 -8.64 25.48
CA VAL A 361 -13.26 -9.26 24.23
C VAL A 361 -14.09 -8.28 23.39
N ASN A 362 -14.93 -7.44 24.01
CA ASN A 362 -15.71 -6.44 23.29
C ASN A 362 -14.82 -5.30 22.76
N LEU A 363 -13.80 -4.86 23.51
CA LEU A 363 -12.78 -3.93 23.03
C LEU A 363 -12.07 -4.48 21.78
N ALA A 364 -11.65 -5.75 21.80
CA ALA A 364 -11.03 -6.42 20.67
C ALA A 364 -11.93 -6.47 19.42
N LYS A 365 -13.22 -6.79 19.58
CA LYS A 365 -14.20 -6.78 18.47
C LYS A 365 -14.47 -5.36 17.95
N GLY A 366 -14.43 -4.35 18.83
CA GLY A 366 -14.50 -2.94 18.46
C GLY A 366 -13.30 -2.55 17.57
N MET A 367 -12.10 -2.97 17.95
CA MET A 367 -10.87 -2.75 17.17
C MET A 367 -10.99 -3.30 15.76
N SER A 368 -11.43 -4.56 15.58
CA SER A 368 -11.53 -5.17 14.24
C SER A 368 -12.49 -4.41 13.32
N THR A 369 -13.57 -3.86 13.88
CA THR A 369 -14.54 -3.04 13.13
C THR A 369 -13.96 -1.68 12.74
N ILE A 370 -13.28 -1.01 13.67
CA ILE A 370 -12.67 0.31 13.45
C ILE A 370 -11.53 0.21 12.43
N VAL A 371 -10.67 -0.79 12.58
CA VAL A 371 -9.57 -1.07 11.66
C VAL A 371 -10.09 -1.21 10.23
N LEU A 372 -11.18 -1.95 9.99
CA LEU A 372 -11.76 -2.08 8.65
C LEU A 372 -12.39 -0.83 8.06
N SER A 373 -12.82 0.09 8.91
CA SER A 373 -13.38 1.37 8.46
C SER A 373 -12.29 2.39 8.15
N ASN A 374 -11.04 2.12 8.51
CA ASN A 374 -9.91 3.01 8.30
C ASN A 374 -8.96 2.46 7.26
N THR A 375 -8.27 3.38 6.60
CA THR A 375 -7.32 3.10 5.51
C THR A 375 -5.88 3.02 6.02
N GLU A 376 -5.62 3.49 7.24
CA GLU A 376 -4.32 3.41 7.91
C GLU A 376 -4.47 2.88 9.35
N ALA A 377 -3.52 2.06 9.79
CA ALA A 377 -3.52 1.45 11.11
C ALA A 377 -3.38 2.45 12.28
N PRO A 378 -2.51 3.49 12.21
CA PRO A 378 -2.39 4.49 13.28
C PRO A 378 -3.72 5.18 13.57
N ALA A 379 -4.39 5.72 12.54
CA ALA A 379 -5.68 6.39 12.68
C ALA A 379 -6.76 5.47 13.28
N ALA A 380 -6.75 4.18 12.91
CA ALA A 380 -7.68 3.21 13.47
C ALA A 380 -7.46 2.97 14.97
N VAL A 381 -6.20 2.86 15.41
CA VAL A 381 -5.86 2.65 16.82
C VAL A 381 -6.12 3.91 17.62
N ASP A 382 -5.82 5.09 17.09
CA ASP A 382 -6.12 6.37 17.73
C ASP A 382 -7.62 6.51 18.00
N HIS A 383 -8.44 6.18 17.00
CA HIS A 383 -9.89 6.16 17.11
C HIS A 383 -10.36 5.11 18.13
N TRP A 384 -9.78 3.91 18.11
CA TRP A 384 -10.12 2.84 19.04
C TRP A 384 -9.80 3.21 20.50
N ILE A 385 -8.65 3.83 20.77
CA ILE A 385 -8.28 4.31 22.11
C ILE A 385 -9.23 5.42 22.55
N ALA A 386 -9.47 6.43 21.69
CA ALA A 386 -10.32 7.58 22.03
C ALA A 386 -11.79 7.22 22.32
N GLN A 387 -12.27 6.06 21.86
CA GLN A 387 -13.63 5.60 22.13
C GLN A 387 -13.79 4.85 23.46
N ASN A 388 -12.70 4.42 24.10
CA ASN A 388 -12.75 3.51 25.24
C ASN A 388 -11.87 4.04 26.39
N VAL A 389 -12.52 4.46 27.49
CA VAL A 389 -11.86 5.09 28.65
C VAL A 389 -10.76 4.21 29.23
N ALA A 390 -11.00 2.90 29.39
CA ALA A 390 -9.99 1.96 29.88
C ALA A 390 -8.71 1.91 29.03
N LEU A 391 -8.81 2.10 27.70
CA LEU A 391 -7.63 2.08 26.82
C LEU A 391 -6.83 3.38 26.93
N GLU A 392 -7.51 4.51 27.17
CA GLU A 392 -6.84 5.80 27.41
C GLU A 392 -6.09 5.80 28.75
N GLU A 393 -6.68 5.23 29.79
CA GLU A 393 -6.01 5.02 31.09
C GLU A 393 -4.83 4.05 30.95
N PHE A 394 -5.03 2.93 30.25
CA PHE A 394 -4.01 1.92 30.04
C PHE A 394 -2.82 2.45 29.22
N GLU A 395 -3.06 3.33 28.24
CA GLU A 395 -2.00 3.99 27.49
C GLU A 395 -1.17 4.95 28.36
N LYS A 396 -1.80 5.68 29.29
CA LYS A 396 -1.08 6.56 30.22
C LYS A 396 -0.15 5.76 31.12
N GLU A 397 -0.54 4.54 31.49
CA GLU A 397 0.30 3.62 32.28
C GLU A 397 1.38 2.93 31.41
N HIS A 398 1.11 2.67 30.14
CA HIS A 398 1.98 1.89 29.24
C HIS A 398 2.18 2.55 27.87
N GLN A 399 3.19 3.42 27.75
CA GLN A 399 3.45 4.21 26.54
C GLN A 399 3.77 3.40 25.27
N TRP A 400 4.27 2.17 25.41
CA TRP A 400 4.57 1.25 24.30
C TRP A 400 3.30 0.69 23.63
N MET A 401 2.16 0.73 24.33
CA MET A 401 0.90 0.10 23.93
C MET A 401 0.43 0.55 22.55
N ARG A 402 0.48 1.86 22.24
CA ARG A 402 -0.01 2.40 20.97
C ARG A 402 0.74 1.78 19.79
N SER A 403 2.06 1.84 19.79
CA SER A 403 2.90 1.28 18.71
C SER A 403 2.68 -0.23 18.53
N PHE A 404 2.44 -0.95 19.64
CA PHE A 404 2.13 -2.38 19.62
C PHE A 404 0.83 -2.68 18.89
N PHE A 405 -0.28 -2.01 19.24
CA PHE A 405 -1.55 -2.23 18.56
C PHE A 405 -1.59 -1.68 17.13
N VAL A 406 -0.80 -0.65 16.81
CA VAL A 406 -0.67 -0.15 15.43
C VAL A 406 -0.09 -1.22 14.52
N GLU A 407 0.96 -1.92 14.95
CA GLU A 407 1.55 -3.01 14.16
C GLU A 407 0.55 -4.17 13.95
N ILE A 408 -0.19 -4.52 15.00
CA ILE A 408 -1.23 -5.55 14.92
C ILE A 408 -2.38 -5.12 14.00
N ALA A 409 -2.81 -3.87 14.11
CA ALA A 409 -3.82 -3.28 13.23
C ALA A 409 -3.35 -3.26 11.77
N GLN A 410 -2.08 -2.94 11.52
CA GLN A 410 -1.49 -2.95 10.18
C GLN A 410 -1.46 -4.37 9.60
N TYR A 411 -1.06 -5.36 10.39
CA TYR A 411 -1.13 -6.76 9.98
C TYR A 411 -2.58 -7.21 9.71
N ASN A 412 -3.52 -6.82 10.57
CA ASN A 412 -4.92 -7.12 10.40
C ASN A 412 -5.47 -6.45 9.13
N LEU A 413 -5.21 -5.16 8.87
CA LEU A 413 -5.56 -4.48 7.62
C LEU A 413 -5.07 -5.23 6.39
N ASN A 414 -3.79 -5.60 6.38
CA ASN A 414 -3.16 -6.30 5.26
C ASN A 414 -3.74 -7.70 5.01
N THR A 415 -4.39 -8.31 6.02
CA THR A 415 -4.94 -9.67 5.94
C THR A 415 -6.46 -9.71 5.81
N SER A 416 -7.18 -8.81 6.48
CA SER A 416 -8.63 -8.63 6.47
C SER A 416 -9.02 -7.60 5.42
N ASN A 417 -8.79 -7.90 4.15
CA ASN A 417 -9.42 -7.12 3.09
C ASN A 417 -10.93 -7.46 3.01
N PHE A 418 -11.72 -7.61 4.08
CA PHE A 418 -13.14 -7.96 3.93
C PHE A 418 -13.97 -6.78 3.42
N GLY A 419 -13.81 -5.58 4.00
CA GLY A 419 -14.51 -4.37 3.53
C GLY A 419 -14.06 -3.91 2.14
N LEU A 420 -12.74 -4.01 1.89
CA LEU A 420 -12.16 -3.77 0.57
C LEU A 420 -12.61 -4.87 -0.40
N ARG A 421 -12.45 -6.17 -0.10
CA ARG A 421 -12.89 -7.26 -1.00
C ARG A 421 -14.39 -7.27 -1.23
N LEU A 422 -15.24 -6.98 -0.25
CA LEU A 422 -16.70 -6.96 -0.47
C LEU A 422 -17.11 -5.82 -1.42
N ARG A 423 -16.47 -4.65 -1.33
CA ARG A 423 -16.73 -3.49 -2.23
C ARG A 423 -16.14 -3.70 -3.62
N VAL A 424 -14.90 -4.20 -3.65
CA VAL A 424 -14.05 -4.38 -4.84
C VAL A 424 -14.48 -5.62 -5.65
N PHE A 425 -14.73 -6.76 -5.00
CA PHE A 425 -15.33 -7.93 -5.63
C PHE A 425 -16.84 -7.80 -5.83
N GLY A 426 -17.55 -7.01 -5.01
CA GLY A 426 -18.95 -6.69 -5.24
C GLY A 426 -19.15 -5.88 -6.52
N GLY A 427 -18.36 -4.81 -6.72
CA GLY A 427 -18.35 -4.04 -7.96
C GLY A 427 -17.91 -4.86 -9.17
N ALA A 428 -16.85 -5.67 -9.03
CA ALA A 428 -16.41 -6.57 -10.09
C ALA A 428 -17.48 -7.63 -10.45
N LEU A 429 -18.11 -8.25 -9.44
CA LEU A 429 -19.19 -9.22 -9.64
C LEU A 429 -20.39 -8.58 -10.35
N LEU A 430 -20.81 -7.40 -9.91
CA LEU A 430 -21.88 -6.66 -10.56
C LEU A 430 -21.54 -6.33 -12.02
N SER A 431 -20.31 -5.93 -12.32
CA SER A 431 -19.88 -5.67 -13.70
C SER A 431 -19.82 -6.94 -14.56
N THR A 432 -19.43 -8.09 -13.99
CA THR A 432 -19.49 -9.37 -14.71
C THR A 432 -20.93 -9.80 -14.96
N ILE A 433 -21.83 -9.60 -13.99
CA ILE A 433 -23.27 -9.85 -14.16
C ILE A 433 -23.84 -8.94 -15.26
N ASP A 434 -23.47 -7.65 -15.25
CA ASP A 434 -23.90 -6.64 -16.22
C ASP A 434 -23.51 -7.05 -17.65
N LEU A 435 -22.25 -7.45 -17.86
CA LEU A 435 -21.78 -7.96 -19.15
C LEU A 435 -22.56 -9.21 -19.59
N ILE A 436 -22.85 -10.14 -18.67
CA ILE A 436 -23.67 -11.33 -18.98
C ILE A 436 -25.09 -10.91 -19.37
N THR A 437 -25.70 -9.98 -18.65
CA THR A 437 -27.06 -9.49 -18.96
C THR A 437 -27.11 -8.74 -20.28
N ASP A 438 -26.06 -7.98 -20.63
CA ASP A 438 -25.97 -7.26 -21.91
C ASP A 438 -25.77 -8.22 -23.08
N VAL A 439 -24.95 -9.27 -22.92
CA VAL A 439 -24.85 -10.36 -23.92
C VAL A 439 -26.19 -11.07 -24.08
N TYR A 440 -26.87 -11.40 -22.98
CA TYR A 440 -28.19 -12.04 -23.01
C TYR A 440 -29.22 -11.17 -23.75
N MET A 441 -29.30 -9.87 -23.42
CA MET A 441 -30.22 -8.94 -24.07
C MET A 441 -29.89 -8.73 -25.54
N THR A 442 -28.60 -8.68 -25.89
CA THR A 442 -28.13 -8.59 -27.28
C THR A 442 -28.59 -9.80 -28.10
N VAL A 443 -28.41 -11.02 -27.57
CA VAL A 443 -28.90 -12.26 -28.19
C VAL A 443 -30.42 -12.27 -28.30
N LYS A 444 -31.13 -11.82 -27.27
CA LYS A 444 -32.59 -11.70 -27.27
C LYS A 444 -33.09 -10.74 -28.35
N PHE A 445 -32.42 -9.60 -28.54
CA PHE A 445 -32.76 -8.64 -29.60
C PHE A 445 -32.51 -9.20 -31.00
N PHE A 446 -31.42 -9.93 -31.22
CA PHE A 446 -31.19 -10.61 -32.50
C PHE A 446 -32.21 -11.73 -32.79
N ASN A 447 -32.72 -12.39 -31.76
CA ASN A 447 -33.71 -13.45 -31.90
C ASN A 447 -35.17 -12.94 -31.95
N THR A 448 -35.38 -11.62 -31.84
CA THR A 448 -36.73 -11.02 -31.90
C THR A 448 -36.91 -10.29 -33.22
N GLU A 449 -37.87 -10.73 -34.04
CA GLU A 449 -38.14 -10.15 -35.36
C GLU A 449 -38.38 -8.62 -35.25
N GLY A 450 -37.65 -7.85 -36.08
CA GLY A 450 -37.73 -6.39 -36.10
C GLY A 450 -36.88 -5.67 -35.04
N GLN A 451 -36.16 -6.38 -34.17
CA GLN A 451 -35.30 -5.80 -33.12
C GLN A 451 -33.80 -6.00 -33.35
N GLU A 452 -33.41 -6.59 -34.49
CA GLU A 452 -32.00 -6.87 -34.85
C GLU A 452 -31.11 -5.62 -34.80
N GLY A 453 -31.66 -4.44 -35.14
CA GLY A 453 -30.93 -3.17 -35.06
C GLY A 453 -30.51 -2.78 -33.63
N TYR A 454 -31.33 -3.11 -32.62
CA TYR A 454 -30.99 -2.89 -31.21
C TYR A 454 -29.89 -3.85 -30.76
N GLY A 455 -29.95 -5.11 -31.20
CA GLY A 455 -28.89 -6.10 -30.96
C GLY A 455 -27.55 -5.66 -31.56
N MET A 456 -27.56 -5.20 -32.82
CA MET A 456 -26.36 -4.66 -33.48
C MET A 456 -25.81 -3.44 -32.73
N THR A 457 -26.68 -2.54 -32.27
CA THR A 457 -26.27 -1.35 -31.51
C THR A 457 -25.57 -1.75 -30.21
N ASN A 458 -26.15 -2.66 -29.42
CA ASN A 458 -25.53 -3.11 -28.17
C ASN A 458 -24.19 -3.81 -28.39
N ALA A 459 -24.07 -4.63 -29.44
CA ALA A 459 -22.80 -5.27 -29.79
C ALA A 459 -21.70 -4.25 -30.12
N TRP A 460 -22.05 -3.16 -30.82
CA TRP A 460 -21.11 -2.05 -31.11
C TRP A 460 -20.69 -1.30 -29.85
N LEU A 461 -21.60 -1.08 -28.90
CA LEU A 461 -21.30 -0.42 -27.63
C LEU A 461 -20.29 -1.22 -26.79
N ILE A 462 -20.51 -2.53 -26.65
CA ILE A 462 -19.57 -3.45 -25.96
C ILE A 462 -18.20 -3.41 -26.65
N GLY A 463 -18.17 -3.51 -27.98
CA GLY A 463 -16.93 -3.46 -28.75
C GLY A 463 -16.17 -2.15 -28.59
N LEU A 464 -16.88 -1.02 -28.55
CA LEU A 464 -16.27 0.31 -28.37
C LEU A 464 -15.64 0.46 -26.98
N THR A 465 -16.31 0.02 -25.92
CA THR A 465 -15.75 -0.01 -24.56
C THR A 465 -14.47 -0.84 -24.51
N MET A 466 -14.46 -2.04 -25.09
CA MET A 466 -13.28 -2.90 -25.13
C MET A 466 -12.10 -2.23 -25.86
N ILE A 467 -12.35 -1.54 -26.98
CA ILE A 467 -11.30 -0.82 -27.72
C ILE A 467 -10.63 0.22 -26.84
N PHE A 468 -11.40 1.05 -26.12
CA PHE A 468 -10.85 2.06 -25.23
C PHE A 468 -10.09 1.45 -24.04
N GLN A 469 -10.58 0.35 -23.47
CA GLN A 469 -9.85 -0.36 -22.41
C GLN A 469 -8.52 -0.94 -22.90
N ILE A 470 -8.48 -1.48 -24.13
CA ILE A 470 -7.26 -1.99 -24.76
C ILE A 470 -6.25 -0.85 -24.99
N LEU A 471 -6.72 0.33 -25.40
CA LEU A 471 -5.86 1.50 -25.56
C LEU A 471 -5.21 1.92 -24.23
N ILE A 472 -5.96 1.92 -23.12
CA ILE A 472 -5.41 2.19 -21.79
C ILE A 472 -4.38 1.12 -21.40
N ALA A 473 -4.72 -0.16 -21.57
CA ALA A 473 -3.81 -1.26 -21.27
C ALA A 473 -2.51 -1.17 -22.10
N TYR A 474 -2.59 -0.72 -23.36
CA TYR A 474 -1.41 -0.48 -24.20
C TYR A 474 -0.58 0.70 -23.71
N VAL A 475 -1.21 1.83 -23.34
CA VAL A 475 -0.50 2.99 -22.78
C VAL A 475 0.24 2.62 -21.48
N GLN A 476 -0.38 1.78 -20.65
CA GLN A 476 0.17 1.38 -19.35
C GLN A 476 1.25 0.29 -19.48
N ASN A 477 0.98 -0.78 -20.23
CA ASN A 477 1.80 -2.00 -20.26
C ASN A 477 2.50 -2.25 -21.61
N GLY A 478 2.41 -1.35 -22.59
CA GLY A 478 2.97 -1.54 -23.94
C GLY A 478 4.50 -1.73 -23.96
N LYS A 479 5.21 -1.26 -22.92
CA LYS A 479 6.65 -1.49 -22.74
C LYS A 479 6.99 -2.90 -22.21
N LYS A 480 6.00 -3.64 -21.69
CA LYS A 480 6.14 -4.98 -21.09
C LYS A 480 5.08 -5.91 -21.66
N ALA A 481 5.42 -6.55 -22.79
CA ALA A 481 4.48 -7.36 -23.57
C ALA A 481 3.72 -8.42 -22.74
N SER A 482 4.37 -9.10 -21.80
CA SER A 482 3.71 -10.09 -20.93
C SER A 482 2.58 -9.50 -20.10
N SER A 483 2.76 -8.30 -19.54
CA SER A 483 1.72 -7.62 -18.76
C SER A 483 0.59 -7.14 -19.67
N PHE A 484 0.93 -6.63 -20.86
CA PHE A 484 -0.08 -6.21 -21.84
C PHE A 484 -0.95 -7.37 -22.31
N PHE A 485 -0.38 -8.53 -22.64
CA PHE A 485 -1.16 -9.69 -23.08
C PHE A 485 -2.03 -10.28 -21.96
N HIS A 486 -1.58 -10.21 -20.71
CA HIS A 486 -2.41 -10.58 -19.57
C HIS A 486 -3.63 -9.65 -19.44
N ASP A 487 -3.42 -8.33 -19.54
CA ASP A 487 -4.52 -7.36 -19.47
C ASP A 487 -5.46 -7.48 -20.67
N LEU A 488 -4.93 -7.70 -21.88
CA LEU A 488 -5.71 -7.95 -23.09
C LEU A 488 -6.62 -9.18 -22.92
N PHE A 489 -6.08 -10.27 -22.38
CA PHE A 489 -6.87 -11.47 -22.08
C PHE A 489 -7.99 -11.18 -21.08
N CYS A 490 -7.69 -10.45 -19.99
CA CYS A 490 -8.69 -10.06 -19.00
C CYS A 490 -9.77 -9.14 -19.58
N ILE A 491 -9.44 -8.22 -20.51
CA ILE A 491 -10.42 -7.36 -21.17
C ILE A 491 -11.35 -8.18 -22.07
N LEU A 492 -10.80 -9.03 -22.94
CA LEU A 492 -11.58 -9.84 -23.88
C LEU A 492 -12.50 -10.86 -23.19
N THR A 493 -12.16 -11.27 -21.97
CA THR A 493 -12.96 -12.20 -21.15
C THR A 493 -13.88 -11.49 -20.15
N GLY A 494 -13.89 -10.15 -20.09
CA GLY A 494 -14.71 -9.38 -19.14
C GLY A 494 -14.20 -9.39 -17.69
N PHE A 495 -12.98 -9.89 -17.46
CA PHE A 495 -12.35 -9.96 -16.13
C PHE A 495 -11.54 -8.72 -15.75
N LYS A 496 -11.37 -7.72 -16.65
CA LYS A 496 -10.64 -6.48 -16.35
C LYS A 496 -11.14 -5.77 -15.08
N PRO A 497 -12.46 -5.61 -14.83
CA PRO A 497 -12.96 -5.06 -13.57
C PRO A 497 -12.42 -5.79 -12.34
N ALA A 498 -12.39 -7.13 -12.36
CA ALA A 498 -11.90 -7.93 -11.24
C ALA A 498 -10.38 -7.83 -11.05
N LEU A 499 -9.63 -7.73 -12.14
CA LEU A 499 -8.18 -7.54 -12.11
C LEU A 499 -7.80 -6.17 -11.50
N ASP A 500 -8.46 -5.10 -11.94
CA ASP A 500 -8.21 -3.73 -11.46
C ASP A 500 -8.59 -3.59 -10.00
N ALA A 501 -9.75 -4.14 -9.66
CA ALA A 501 -10.23 -4.31 -8.32
C ALA A 501 -9.18 -5.02 -7.44
N TYR A 502 -8.62 -6.14 -7.89
CA TYR A 502 -7.57 -6.85 -7.17
C TYR A 502 -6.28 -6.02 -7.02
N ARG A 503 -5.83 -5.31 -8.05
CA ARG A 503 -4.63 -4.45 -8.02
C ARG A 503 -4.76 -3.32 -7.00
N VAL A 504 -5.90 -2.61 -7.02
CA VAL A 504 -6.21 -1.58 -6.03
C VAL A 504 -6.33 -2.20 -4.63
N GLY A 505 -7.03 -3.34 -4.54
CA GLY A 505 -7.29 -4.05 -3.29
C GLY A 505 -6.06 -4.70 -2.64
N SER A 506 -4.99 -4.91 -3.40
CA SER A 506 -3.72 -5.47 -2.91
C SER A 506 -2.69 -4.39 -2.61
N GLY A 507 -2.98 -3.12 -2.90
CA GLY A 507 -2.02 -2.03 -2.78
C GLY A 507 -0.84 -2.19 -3.74
N ALA A 508 -1.09 -2.69 -4.96
CA ALA A 508 -0.03 -2.86 -5.95
C ALA A 508 0.69 -1.52 -6.19
N GLU A 509 2.01 -1.51 -6.05
CA GLU A 509 2.83 -0.34 -6.36
C GLU A 509 2.85 -0.08 -7.87
N GLN A 510 2.98 1.20 -8.24
CA GLN A 510 3.13 1.61 -9.62
C GLN A 510 4.52 1.18 -10.13
N GLU A 511 4.59 0.36 -11.18
CA GLU A 511 5.88 0.02 -11.79
C GLU A 511 6.46 1.25 -12.51
N ASP A 512 7.79 1.41 -12.58
CA ASP A 512 8.46 2.60 -13.17
C ASP A 512 8.00 2.96 -14.60
N HIS A 513 7.42 2.00 -15.33
CA HIS A 513 6.93 2.19 -16.69
C HIS A 513 5.45 2.59 -16.78
N HIS A 514 4.70 2.47 -15.68
CA HIS A 514 3.29 2.86 -15.58
C HIS A 514 3.17 4.38 -15.52
N ARG A 515 2.18 4.92 -16.22
CA ARG A 515 1.93 6.38 -16.27
C ARG A 515 0.82 6.83 -15.32
N ILE A 516 -0.04 5.89 -14.92
CA ILE A 516 -1.24 6.17 -14.15
C ILE A 516 -1.25 5.25 -12.94
N ALA A 517 -1.58 5.78 -11.76
CA ALA A 517 -1.73 4.97 -10.55
C ALA A 517 -2.87 3.94 -10.70
N PRO A 518 -2.80 2.75 -10.08
CA PRO A 518 -3.81 1.70 -10.23
C PRO A 518 -5.25 2.15 -9.96
N MET A 519 -5.46 3.03 -8.99
CA MET A 519 -6.78 3.58 -8.65
C MET A 519 -7.35 4.47 -9.76
N ALA A 520 -6.49 5.28 -10.39
CA ALA A 520 -6.88 6.13 -11.51
C ALA A 520 -7.12 5.30 -12.78
N GLU A 521 -6.33 4.24 -13.02
CA GLU A 521 -6.56 3.30 -14.12
C GLU A 521 -7.95 2.62 -14.00
N MET A 522 -8.27 2.07 -12.83
CA MET A 522 -9.59 1.49 -12.54
C MET A 522 -10.71 2.52 -12.78
N THR A 523 -10.51 3.75 -12.32
CA THR A 523 -11.49 4.84 -12.51
C THR A 523 -11.72 5.13 -13.99
N TYR A 524 -10.66 5.23 -14.80
CA TYR A 524 -10.79 5.48 -16.23
C TYR A 524 -11.50 4.33 -16.96
N CYS A 525 -11.16 3.07 -16.64
CA CYS A 525 -11.86 1.90 -17.20
C CYS A 525 -13.36 1.94 -16.89
N LYS A 526 -13.73 2.22 -15.64
CA LYS A 526 -15.14 2.34 -15.22
C LYS A 526 -15.86 3.50 -15.86
N VAL A 527 -15.20 4.65 -16.00
CA VAL A 527 -15.78 5.81 -16.69
C VAL A 527 -16.05 5.51 -18.16
N ILE A 528 -15.14 4.80 -18.83
CA ILE A 528 -15.33 4.37 -20.22
C ILE A 528 -16.52 3.42 -20.34
N GLU A 529 -16.63 2.40 -19.48
CA GLU A 529 -17.78 1.50 -19.42
C GLU A 529 -19.10 2.29 -19.25
N LEU A 530 -19.12 3.24 -18.32
CA LEU A 530 -20.31 4.06 -18.07
C LEU A 530 -20.73 4.90 -19.28
N VAL A 531 -19.76 5.55 -19.95
CA VAL A 531 -20.03 6.51 -21.04
C VAL A 531 -20.34 5.82 -22.37
N PHE A 532 -19.60 4.77 -22.71
CA PHE A 532 -19.66 4.15 -24.05
C PHE A 532 -20.57 2.93 -24.12
N GLU A 533 -20.96 2.35 -22.98
CA GLU A 533 -21.79 1.14 -22.93
C GLU A 533 -23.01 1.34 -22.04
N ALA A 534 -22.82 1.53 -20.73
CA ALA A 534 -23.92 1.43 -19.77
C ALA A 534 -25.00 2.50 -19.98
N VAL A 535 -24.61 3.76 -20.20
CA VAL A 535 -25.57 4.86 -20.44
C VAL A 535 -26.31 4.69 -21.78
N PRO A 536 -25.63 4.52 -22.94
CA PRO A 536 -26.32 4.31 -24.21
C PRO A 536 -27.20 3.04 -24.21
N ALA A 537 -26.72 1.92 -23.65
CA ALA A 537 -27.48 0.68 -23.57
C ALA A 537 -28.75 0.88 -22.71
N SER A 538 -28.65 1.60 -21.60
CA SER A 538 -29.82 1.92 -20.76
C SER A 538 -30.87 2.75 -21.50
N ILE A 539 -30.46 3.71 -22.36
CA ILE A 539 -31.39 4.48 -23.20
C ILE A 539 -32.09 3.56 -24.20
N VAL A 540 -31.35 2.67 -24.87
CA VAL A 540 -31.91 1.71 -25.83
C VAL A 540 -32.87 0.75 -25.16
N GLN A 541 -32.53 0.20 -23.99
CA GLN A 541 -33.38 -0.72 -23.25
C GLN A 541 -34.69 -0.07 -22.80
N ILE A 542 -34.65 1.17 -22.29
CA ILE A 542 -35.87 1.90 -21.93
C ILE A 542 -36.68 2.24 -23.17
N TYR A 543 -36.06 2.71 -24.25
CA TYR A 543 -36.78 2.99 -25.49
C TYR A 543 -37.48 1.73 -26.04
N ALA A 544 -36.81 0.59 -26.05
CA ALA A 544 -37.40 -0.69 -26.45
C ALA A 544 -38.58 -1.09 -25.55
N LEU A 545 -38.52 -0.81 -24.25
CA LEU A 545 -39.64 -1.00 -23.32
C LEU A 545 -40.82 -0.05 -23.57
N LEU A 546 -40.55 1.20 -23.98
CA LEU A 546 -41.60 2.19 -24.25
C LEU A 546 -42.45 1.81 -25.47
N ILE A 547 -41.81 1.31 -26.54
CA ILE A 547 -42.48 0.97 -27.81
C ILE A 547 -43.02 -0.48 -27.84
N ALA A 548 -42.74 -1.27 -26.80
CA ALA A 548 -43.18 -2.66 -26.75
C ALA A 548 -44.70 -2.74 -26.51
N LYS A 549 -45.41 -3.50 -27.34
CA LYS A 549 -46.85 -3.75 -27.19
C LYS A 549 -47.22 -4.31 -25.80
N GLU A 550 -46.35 -5.16 -25.26
CA GLU A 550 -46.47 -5.70 -23.91
C GLU A 550 -45.14 -5.52 -23.16
N GLN A 551 -45.23 -4.88 -21.99
CA GLN A 551 -44.09 -4.67 -21.11
C GLN A 551 -43.84 -5.94 -20.30
N LYS A 552 -42.79 -6.68 -20.68
CA LYS A 552 -42.41 -7.91 -19.98
C LYS A 552 -41.63 -7.59 -18.69
N LEU A 553 -41.91 -8.34 -17.62
CA LEU A 553 -41.32 -8.13 -16.30
C LEU A 553 -39.79 -8.31 -16.31
N ASP A 554 -39.27 -9.25 -17.11
CA ASP A 554 -37.83 -9.52 -17.23
C ASP A 554 -37.06 -8.31 -17.78
N ALA A 555 -37.61 -7.60 -18.75
CA ALA A 555 -37.01 -6.39 -19.32
C ALA A 555 -37.04 -5.20 -18.34
N ILE A 556 -38.11 -5.06 -17.54
CA ILE A 556 -38.17 -4.04 -16.47
C ILE A 556 -37.12 -4.33 -15.40
N ILE A 557 -36.99 -5.60 -14.98
CA ILE A 557 -35.97 -6.01 -14.00
C ILE A 557 -34.57 -5.71 -14.54
N SER A 558 -34.31 -6.01 -15.82
CA SER A 558 -33.03 -5.70 -16.47
C SER A 558 -32.66 -4.23 -16.35
N VAL A 559 -33.56 -3.31 -16.73
CA VAL A 559 -33.33 -1.86 -16.64
C VAL A 559 -33.05 -1.42 -15.20
N MET A 560 -33.79 -1.96 -14.23
CA MET A 560 -33.59 -1.62 -12.82
C MET A 560 -32.24 -2.11 -12.30
N VAL A 561 -31.79 -3.30 -12.72
CA VAL A 561 -30.47 -3.84 -12.38
C VAL A 561 -29.37 -2.99 -13.03
N SER A 562 -29.45 -2.67 -14.32
CA SER A 562 -28.45 -1.82 -15.00
C SER A 562 -28.33 -0.45 -14.34
N ALA A 563 -29.47 0.21 -14.03
CA ALA A 563 -29.47 1.48 -13.32
C ALA A 563 -28.85 1.37 -11.91
N ALA A 564 -29.10 0.27 -11.19
CA ALA A 564 -28.51 0.03 -9.88
C ALA A 564 -26.99 -0.22 -9.96
N THR A 565 -26.52 -0.92 -10.98
CA THR A 565 -25.08 -1.13 -11.26
C THR A 565 -24.38 0.20 -11.57
N ILE A 566 -24.98 1.06 -12.40
CA ILE A 566 -24.47 2.40 -12.66
C ILE A 566 -24.43 3.23 -11.36
N GLY A 567 -25.53 3.22 -10.60
CA GLY A 567 -25.62 3.94 -9.33
C GLY A 567 -24.61 3.48 -8.29
N PHE A 568 -24.40 2.17 -8.16
CA PHE A 568 -23.39 1.58 -7.30
C PHE A 568 -21.98 2.00 -7.73
N THR A 569 -21.66 1.89 -9.02
CA THR A 569 -20.34 2.23 -9.57
C THR A 569 -20.03 3.71 -9.36
N SER A 570 -21.00 4.60 -9.61
CA SER A 570 -20.87 6.04 -9.39
C SER A 570 -20.59 6.38 -7.91
N ALA A 571 -21.35 5.78 -7.00
CA ALA A 571 -21.17 5.96 -5.56
C ALA A 571 -19.83 5.38 -5.07
N MET A 572 -19.44 4.20 -5.56
CA MET A 572 -18.17 3.53 -5.24
C MET A 572 -16.97 4.38 -5.64
N LEU A 573 -16.92 4.87 -6.89
CA LEU A 573 -15.83 5.72 -7.35
C LEU A 573 -15.69 6.96 -6.46
N SER A 574 -16.79 7.67 -6.22
CA SER A 574 -16.75 8.88 -5.37
C SER A 574 -16.36 8.55 -3.92
N TYR A 575 -16.82 7.43 -3.38
CA TYR A 575 -16.49 6.97 -2.02
C TYR A 575 -15.01 6.60 -1.88
N ASP A 576 -14.47 5.85 -2.84
CA ASP A 576 -13.08 5.40 -2.79
C ASP A 576 -12.11 6.57 -2.91
N TRP A 577 -12.36 7.52 -3.83
CA TRP A 577 -11.57 8.74 -3.94
C TRP A 577 -11.64 9.59 -2.67
N ASP A 578 -12.84 9.77 -2.08
CA ASP A 578 -12.98 10.55 -0.85
C ASP A 578 -12.34 9.90 0.38
N THR A 579 -12.37 8.56 0.50
CA THR A 579 -11.86 7.85 1.68
C THR A 579 -10.39 7.46 1.60
N SER A 580 -9.75 7.68 0.47
CA SER A 580 -8.31 7.42 0.29
C SER A 580 -7.44 8.38 1.10
N PRO A 581 -6.50 7.89 1.95
CA PRO A 581 -5.57 8.73 2.69
C PRO A 581 -4.69 9.58 1.79
N SER A 582 -4.18 8.99 0.70
CA SER A 582 -3.30 9.71 -0.23
C SER A 582 -4.03 10.90 -0.84
N GLN A 583 -5.31 10.73 -1.17
CA GLN A 583 -6.15 11.80 -1.70
C GLN A 583 -6.50 12.83 -0.61
N ARG A 584 -6.84 12.40 0.60
CA ARG A 584 -7.10 13.30 1.74
C ARG A 584 -5.86 14.09 2.16
N ALA A 585 -4.67 13.49 2.09
CA ALA A 585 -3.40 14.15 2.36
C ALA A 585 -3.03 15.12 1.23
N PHE A 586 -3.26 14.72 -0.02
CA PHE A 586 -3.02 15.56 -1.20
C PHE A 586 -3.93 16.79 -1.22
N ASN A 587 -5.23 16.63 -0.95
CA ASN A 587 -6.20 17.71 -1.01
C ASN A 587 -7.25 17.63 0.12
N PRO A 588 -6.87 17.99 1.36
CA PRO A 588 -7.76 17.92 2.52
C PRO A 588 -8.93 18.91 2.46
N GLY A 589 -8.90 19.90 1.56
CA GLY A 589 -10.01 20.84 1.38
C GLY A 589 -11.15 20.29 0.51
N PHE A 590 -10.91 19.19 -0.21
CA PHE A 590 -11.86 18.63 -1.17
C PHE A 590 -12.32 17.22 -0.81
N TYR A 591 -11.38 16.40 -0.32
CA TYR A 591 -11.61 15.02 0.13
C TYR A 591 -11.70 14.98 1.65
N GLY A 592 -12.62 14.16 2.17
CA GLY A 592 -12.99 14.08 3.58
C GLY A 592 -14.47 14.32 3.86
N TYR A 593 -15.32 14.50 2.84
CA TYR A 593 -16.74 14.83 3.04
C TYR A 593 -17.56 13.67 3.61
N ILE A 594 -17.07 12.45 3.49
CA ILE A 594 -17.71 11.27 4.07
C ILE A 594 -17.44 11.24 5.59
N PRO A 595 -18.48 11.09 6.43
CA PRO A 595 -18.35 11.09 7.89
C PRO A 595 -17.50 9.92 8.40
N ASP A 596 -17.02 9.99 9.64
CA ASP A 596 -16.12 8.94 10.16
C ASP A 596 -16.87 7.78 10.84
N LYS A 597 -18.09 8.04 11.36
CA LYS A 597 -18.92 7.03 12.04
C LYS A 597 -19.44 5.98 11.04
N ALA A 598 -19.33 4.69 11.39
CA ALA A 598 -19.68 3.57 10.50
C ALA A 598 -21.13 3.64 9.95
N LEU A 599 -22.12 3.88 10.81
CA LEU A 599 -23.51 4.02 10.38
C LEU A 599 -23.68 5.22 9.43
N SER A 600 -23.10 6.37 9.77
CA SER A 600 -23.15 7.56 8.92
C SER A 600 -22.46 7.35 7.57
N ARG A 601 -21.36 6.58 7.52
CA ARG A 601 -20.70 6.20 6.27
C ARG A 601 -21.58 5.34 5.38
N ALA A 602 -22.21 4.33 5.96
CA ALA A 602 -23.13 3.46 5.24
C ALA A 602 -24.32 4.25 4.69
N VAL A 603 -24.93 5.11 5.50
CA VAL A 603 -26.03 5.99 5.06
C VAL A 603 -25.57 6.95 3.97
N CYS A 604 -24.38 7.55 4.11
CA CYS A 604 -23.81 8.42 3.08
C CYS A 604 -23.65 7.67 1.75
N PHE A 605 -23.03 6.49 1.77
CA PHE A 605 -22.85 5.66 0.58
C PHE A 605 -24.18 5.27 -0.08
N LEU A 606 -25.14 4.76 0.71
CA LEU A 606 -26.45 4.36 0.21
C LEU A 606 -27.23 5.55 -0.36
N SER A 607 -27.11 6.73 0.24
CA SER A 607 -27.74 7.95 -0.27
C SER A 607 -27.13 8.38 -1.61
N MET A 608 -25.81 8.29 -1.78
CA MET A 608 -25.14 8.57 -3.06
C MET A 608 -25.57 7.58 -4.15
N MET A 609 -25.64 6.28 -3.80
CA MET A 609 -26.08 5.23 -4.71
C MET A 609 -27.54 5.44 -5.15
N SER A 610 -28.45 5.68 -4.22
CA SER A 610 -29.87 5.93 -4.48
C SER A 610 -30.10 7.22 -5.28
N LEU A 611 -29.30 8.26 -5.00
CA LEU A 611 -29.31 9.51 -5.75
C LEU A 611 -28.91 9.28 -7.21
N SER A 612 -27.82 8.56 -7.44
CA SER A 612 -27.35 8.23 -8.79
C SER A 612 -28.33 7.32 -9.52
N PHE A 613 -28.82 6.26 -8.87
CA PHE A 613 -29.83 5.33 -9.40
C PHE A 613 -31.08 6.04 -9.93
N SER A 614 -31.70 6.88 -9.11
CA SER A 614 -32.90 7.65 -9.51
C SER A 614 -32.58 8.66 -10.61
N HIS A 615 -31.41 9.28 -10.58
CA HIS A 615 -30.99 10.23 -11.62
C HIS A 615 -30.79 9.55 -12.98
N VAL A 616 -30.14 8.39 -13.02
CA VAL A 616 -29.96 7.59 -14.24
C VAL A 616 -31.31 7.30 -14.88
N LEU A 617 -32.26 6.76 -14.10
CA LEU A 617 -33.59 6.43 -14.61
C LEU A 617 -34.35 7.65 -15.14
N LEU A 618 -34.27 8.80 -14.45
CA LEU A 618 -34.88 10.05 -14.90
C LEU A 618 -34.34 10.50 -16.26
N GLN A 619 -33.02 10.34 -16.48
CA GLN A 619 -32.35 10.83 -17.68
C GLN A 619 -32.49 9.89 -18.86
N THR A 620 -32.34 8.58 -18.62
CA THR A 620 -32.52 7.57 -19.67
C THR A 620 -33.97 7.51 -20.13
N LEU A 621 -34.95 7.65 -19.21
CA LEU A 621 -36.36 7.82 -19.56
C LEU A 621 -36.60 9.11 -20.36
N SER A 622 -36.04 10.24 -19.93
CA SER A 622 -36.15 11.51 -20.66
C SER A 622 -35.63 11.42 -22.09
N CYS A 623 -34.47 10.77 -22.28
CA CYS A 623 -33.89 10.56 -23.60
C CYS A 623 -34.76 9.65 -24.46
N ALA A 624 -35.28 8.56 -23.88
CA ALA A 624 -36.14 7.61 -24.58
C ALA A 624 -37.48 8.26 -25.01
N LEU A 625 -38.09 9.10 -24.17
CA LEU A 625 -39.31 9.85 -24.49
C LEU A 625 -39.08 10.88 -25.61
N LEU A 626 -37.97 11.63 -25.55
CA LEU A 626 -37.61 12.56 -26.63
C LEU A 626 -37.36 11.83 -27.94
N PHE A 627 -36.67 10.69 -27.90
CA PHE A 627 -36.41 9.88 -29.08
C PHE A 627 -37.70 9.33 -29.70
N ALA A 628 -38.61 8.81 -28.87
CA ALA A 628 -39.92 8.33 -29.30
C ALA A 628 -40.78 9.44 -29.92
N THR A 629 -40.73 10.65 -29.38
CA THR A 629 -41.49 11.81 -29.89
C THR A 629 -40.91 12.35 -31.18
N ASN A 630 -39.63 12.72 -31.16
CA ASN A 630 -38.91 13.21 -32.33
C ASN A 630 -37.40 13.03 -32.11
N PRO A 631 -36.74 12.12 -32.85
CA PRO A 631 -35.31 11.87 -32.70
C PRO A 631 -34.42 13.13 -32.82
N ARG A 632 -34.84 14.15 -33.57
CA ARG A 632 -34.09 15.41 -33.70
C ARG A 632 -34.08 16.21 -32.40
N TRP A 633 -35.15 16.15 -31.60
CA TRP A 633 -35.23 16.86 -30.32
C TRP A 633 -34.23 16.30 -29.31
N LEU A 634 -34.04 14.98 -29.29
CA LEU A 634 -32.99 14.35 -28.49
C LEU A 634 -31.60 14.90 -28.88
N VAL A 635 -31.32 14.96 -30.20
CA VAL A 635 -30.04 15.48 -30.70
C VAL A 635 -29.85 16.94 -30.30
N TYR A 636 -30.87 17.79 -30.45
CA TYR A 636 -30.79 19.19 -30.05
C TYR A 636 -30.56 19.36 -28.54
N TYR A 637 -31.22 18.56 -27.71
CA TYR A 637 -31.03 18.58 -26.27
C TYR A 637 -29.59 18.20 -25.88
N LEU A 638 -29.11 17.02 -26.33
CA LEU A 638 -27.78 16.52 -25.97
C LEU A 638 -26.66 17.40 -26.55
N ALA A 639 -26.76 17.78 -27.82
CA ALA A 639 -25.74 18.60 -28.48
C ALA A 639 -25.76 20.04 -27.95
N GLY A 640 -26.94 20.60 -27.68
CA GLY A 640 -27.09 21.95 -27.13
C GLY A 640 -26.50 22.09 -25.73
N ASP A 641 -26.84 21.18 -24.82
CA ASP A 641 -26.29 21.17 -23.46
C ASP A 641 -24.77 20.93 -23.45
N MET A 642 -24.28 20.01 -24.30
CA MET A 642 -22.84 19.78 -24.46
C MET A 642 -22.13 21.03 -24.99
N ALA A 643 -22.66 21.66 -26.04
CA ALA A 643 -22.07 22.86 -26.62
C ALA A 643 -22.02 24.02 -25.61
N LEU A 644 -23.10 24.24 -24.85
CA LEU A 644 -23.13 25.26 -23.80
C LEU A 644 -22.06 25.02 -22.73
N PHE A 645 -21.89 23.77 -22.30
CA PHE A 645 -20.86 23.40 -21.32
C PHE A 645 -19.44 23.61 -21.86
N LEU A 646 -19.16 23.17 -23.09
CA LEU A 646 -17.84 23.34 -23.69
C LEU A 646 -17.53 24.82 -23.93
N LEU A 647 -18.50 25.60 -24.39
CA LEU A 647 -18.38 27.07 -24.52
C LEU A 647 -18.14 27.73 -23.16
N TYR A 648 -18.82 27.29 -22.10
CA TYR A 648 -18.57 27.75 -20.74
C TYR A 648 -17.12 27.49 -20.31
N LYS A 649 -16.59 26.30 -20.56
CA LYS A 649 -15.18 25.98 -20.27
C LYS A 649 -14.19 26.82 -21.10
N VAL A 650 -14.49 27.07 -22.37
CA VAL A 650 -13.68 27.96 -23.23
C VAL A 650 -13.71 29.40 -22.72
N ALA A 651 -14.88 29.94 -22.39
CA ALA A 651 -15.05 31.30 -21.88
C ALA A 651 -14.28 31.53 -20.57
N ARG A 652 -14.18 30.48 -19.74
CA ARG A 652 -13.43 30.49 -18.47
C ARG A 652 -11.93 30.21 -18.64
N ARG A 653 -11.44 30.00 -19.87
CA ARG A 653 -10.06 29.55 -20.17
C ARG A 653 -9.67 28.25 -19.44
N ASP A 654 -10.64 27.37 -19.22
CA ASP A 654 -10.52 26.10 -18.48
C ASP A 654 -10.86 24.88 -19.37
N PHE A 655 -10.86 25.07 -20.69
CA PHE A 655 -11.18 24.00 -21.65
C PHE A 655 -10.12 22.89 -21.65
N HIS A 656 -8.85 23.25 -21.72
CA HIS A 656 -7.76 22.29 -21.79
C HIS A 656 -7.65 21.47 -20.51
N TYR A 657 -7.57 20.15 -20.67
CA TYR A 657 -7.36 19.22 -19.57
C TYR A 657 -5.91 19.29 -19.07
N TRP A 658 -5.66 18.81 -17.86
CA TRP A 658 -4.38 19.00 -17.15
C TRP A 658 -3.19 18.26 -17.77
N LEU A 659 -3.44 17.23 -18.58
CA LEU A 659 -2.40 16.38 -19.18
C LEU A 659 -1.38 17.18 -20.00
N ASN A 660 -0.09 16.95 -19.73
CA ASN A 660 1.03 17.59 -20.43
C ASN A 660 1.26 16.95 -21.82
N ILE A 661 0.39 17.29 -22.76
CA ILE A 661 0.43 16.86 -24.16
C ILE A 661 0.45 18.13 -25.03
N SER A 662 1.29 18.17 -26.05
CA SER A 662 1.44 19.33 -26.94
C SER A 662 0.64 19.21 -28.24
N GLY A 663 0.33 20.34 -28.86
CA GLY A 663 -0.24 20.42 -30.21
C GLY A 663 -1.72 20.02 -30.32
N VAL A 664 -2.14 19.55 -31.50
CA VAL A 664 -3.54 19.21 -31.82
C VAL A 664 -4.09 18.12 -30.89
N LEU A 665 -3.24 17.19 -30.46
CA LEU A 665 -3.63 16.10 -29.58
C LEU A 665 -4.18 16.63 -28.24
N ARG A 666 -3.62 17.73 -27.71
CA ARG A 666 -4.13 18.36 -26.48
C ARG A 666 -5.58 18.80 -26.62
N PHE A 667 -5.92 19.40 -27.75
CA PHE A 667 -7.28 19.85 -28.02
C PHE A 667 -8.25 18.66 -28.12
N VAL A 668 -7.89 17.65 -28.91
CA VAL A 668 -8.72 16.45 -29.12
C VAL A 668 -8.93 15.70 -27.81
N THR A 669 -7.87 15.44 -27.04
CA THR A 669 -7.97 14.77 -25.74
C THR A 669 -8.82 15.58 -24.76
N SER A 670 -8.64 16.90 -24.71
CA SER A 670 -9.46 17.76 -23.83
C SER A 670 -10.93 17.71 -24.23
N PHE A 671 -11.25 17.82 -25.51
CA PHE A 671 -12.62 17.71 -26.00
C PHE A 671 -13.27 16.39 -25.60
N MET A 672 -12.56 15.26 -25.79
CA MET A 672 -13.04 13.93 -25.44
C MET A 672 -13.28 13.78 -23.94
N VAL A 673 -12.31 14.13 -23.10
CA VAL A 673 -12.40 13.98 -21.64
C VAL A 673 -13.47 14.90 -21.05
N ARG A 674 -13.55 16.17 -21.50
CA ARG A 674 -14.58 17.10 -21.04
C ARG A 674 -15.98 16.64 -21.44
N SER A 675 -16.15 16.10 -22.65
CA SER A 675 -17.42 15.55 -23.10
C SER A 675 -17.83 14.32 -22.30
N ALA A 676 -16.88 13.40 -22.06
CA ALA A 676 -17.12 12.22 -21.22
C ALA A 676 -17.53 12.63 -19.79
N GLY A 677 -16.81 13.56 -19.16
CA GLY A 677 -17.16 14.08 -17.84
C GLY A 677 -18.56 14.70 -17.80
N LYS A 678 -18.95 15.45 -18.84
CA LYS A 678 -20.28 16.05 -18.95
C LYS A 678 -21.38 15.00 -19.11
N ILE A 679 -21.16 13.96 -19.92
CA ILE A 679 -22.07 12.81 -20.02
C ILE A 679 -22.22 12.13 -18.64
N LEU A 680 -21.11 11.87 -17.94
CA LEU A 680 -21.16 11.24 -16.61
C LEU A 680 -22.01 12.03 -15.62
N VAL A 681 -21.84 13.35 -15.54
CA VAL A 681 -22.62 14.18 -14.63
C VAL A 681 -24.09 14.16 -15.03
N ASN A 682 -24.36 14.37 -16.31
CA ASN A 682 -25.72 14.46 -16.81
C ASN A 682 -26.52 13.19 -16.55
N PHE A 683 -25.90 12.01 -16.59
CA PHE A 683 -26.61 10.74 -16.44
C PHE A 683 -26.44 10.09 -15.07
N THR A 684 -25.30 10.24 -14.41
CA THR A 684 -24.97 9.44 -13.21
C THR A 684 -24.79 10.27 -11.93
N LEU A 685 -24.70 11.60 -12.01
CA LEU A 685 -24.31 12.47 -10.89
C LEU A 685 -23.04 11.98 -10.17
N LEU A 686 -22.04 11.49 -10.90
CA LEU A 686 -20.76 11.08 -10.32
C LEU A 686 -20.13 12.23 -9.53
N ILE A 687 -20.28 12.21 -8.21
CA ILE A 687 -19.92 13.32 -7.31
C ILE A 687 -18.44 13.70 -7.44
N GLN A 688 -17.57 12.73 -7.72
CA GLN A 688 -16.13 12.96 -7.96
C GLN A 688 -15.86 14.04 -9.03
N THR A 689 -16.71 14.17 -10.04
CA THR A 689 -16.56 15.14 -11.14
C THR A 689 -16.80 16.60 -10.73
N ARG A 690 -17.26 16.86 -9.49
CA ARG A 690 -17.32 18.22 -8.92
C ARG A 690 -15.93 18.84 -8.71
N SER A 691 -14.86 18.04 -8.85
CA SER A 691 -13.48 18.52 -8.83
C SER A 691 -13.26 19.64 -9.85
N PRO A 692 -12.54 20.72 -9.49
CA PRO A 692 -12.11 21.75 -10.45
C PRO A 692 -11.30 21.17 -11.62
N VAL A 693 -10.63 20.04 -11.41
CA VAL A 693 -9.91 19.30 -12.46
C VAL A 693 -10.87 18.79 -13.55
N GLU A 694 -12.11 18.49 -13.18
CA GLU A 694 -13.16 17.94 -14.03
C GLU A 694 -14.19 19.02 -14.42
N LEU A 695 -15.42 18.99 -13.92
CA LEU A 695 -16.44 19.98 -14.27
C LEU A 695 -16.34 21.23 -13.39
N GLY A 696 -15.93 21.06 -12.14
CA GLY A 696 -16.03 22.07 -11.08
C GLY A 696 -17.42 22.09 -10.41
N GLY A 697 -17.46 22.55 -9.16
CA GLY A 697 -18.64 22.49 -8.31
C GLY A 697 -19.87 23.16 -8.93
N PHE A 698 -19.76 24.42 -9.34
CA PHE A 698 -20.89 25.15 -9.93
C PHE A 698 -21.44 24.47 -11.19
N SER A 699 -20.57 24.01 -12.10
CA SER A 699 -21.00 23.34 -13.33
C SER A 699 -21.66 21.99 -13.04
N PHE A 700 -21.19 21.27 -12.02
CA PHE A 700 -21.82 20.04 -11.54
C PHE A 700 -23.24 20.32 -11.03
N LEU A 701 -23.41 21.31 -10.16
CA LEU A 701 -24.70 21.69 -9.60
C LEU A 701 -25.71 22.11 -10.67
N VAL A 702 -25.31 22.98 -11.60
CA VAL A 702 -26.17 23.43 -12.70
C VAL A 702 -26.57 22.27 -13.59
N SER A 703 -25.62 21.37 -13.93
CA SER A 703 -25.93 20.19 -14.74
C SER A 703 -26.93 19.27 -14.05
N ALA A 704 -26.77 19.04 -12.74
CA ALA A 704 -27.70 18.23 -11.96
C ALA A 704 -29.14 18.79 -11.99
N LEU A 705 -29.29 20.11 -11.82
CA LEU A 705 -30.59 20.79 -11.84
C LEU A 705 -31.22 20.80 -13.24
N LEU A 706 -30.43 21.10 -14.27
CA LEU A 706 -30.87 21.10 -15.66
C LEU A 706 -31.33 19.72 -16.11
N SER A 707 -30.59 18.67 -15.75
CA SER A 707 -30.97 17.28 -16.00
C SER A 707 -32.36 16.99 -15.41
N VAL A 708 -32.58 17.27 -14.12
CA VAL A 708 -33.89 17.02 -13.48
C VAL A 708 -35.01 17.82 -14.16
N ALA A 709 -34.78 19.10 -14.48
CA ALA A 709 -35.76 19.92 -15.19
C ALA A 709 -36.08 19.36 -16.58
N ALA A 710 -35.07 18.89 -17.32
CA ALA A 710 -35.24 18.28 -18.63
C ALA A 710 -36.12 17.03 -18.58
N SER A 711 -36.06 16.24 -17.50
CA SER A 711 -36.94 15.07 -17.32
C SER A 711 -38.43 15.46 -17.30
N PHE A 712 -38.80 16.53 -16.60
CA PHE A 712 -40.19 17.02 -16.60
C PHE A 712 -40.61 17.59 -17.96
N VAL A 713 -39.71 18.34 -18.61
CA VAL A 713 -39.97 18.90 -19.96
C VAL A 713 -40.17 17.78 -20.98
N SER A 714 -39.40 16.70 -20.91
CA SER A 714 -39.52 15.57 -21.84
C SER A 714 -40.88 14.88 -21.76
N VAL A 715 -41.43 14.67 -20.55
CA VAL A 715 -42.78 14.14 -20.37
C VAL A 715 -43.84 15.08 -20.93
N GLN A 716 -43.70 16.39 -20.70
CA GLN A 716 -44.65 17.34 -21.26
C GLN A 716 -44.63 17.34 -22.79
N LEU A 717 -43.44 17.27 -23.38
CA LEU A 717 -43.26 17.20 -24.83
C LEU A 717 -43.85 15.91 -25.41
N TYR A 718 -43.62 14.77 -24.76
CA TYR A 718 -44.19 13.49 -25.16
C TYR A 718 -45.72 13.47 -25.06
N SER A 719 -46.29 13.92 -23.92
CA SER A 719 -47.74 14.01 -23.73
C SER A 719 -48.40 14.91 -24.80
N ASN A 720 -47.77 16.04 -25.13
CA ASN A 720 -48.34 16.99 -26.09
C ASN A 720 -48.17 16.61 -27.57
N HIS A 721 -47.12 15.85 -27.94
CA HIS A 721 -46.75 15.67 -29.36
C HIS A 721 -46.62 14.21 -29.82
N TYR A 722 -46.64 13.22 -28.92
CA TYR A 722 -46.68 11.82 -29.31
C TYR A 722 -48.12 11.35 -29.55
N GLU A 723 -48.37 10.80 -30.74
CA GLU A 723 -49.70 10.35 -31.21
C GLU A 723 -49.75 8.85 -31.56
N GLY A 724 -48.76 8.05 -31.14
CA GLY A 724 -48.74 6.60 -31.41
C GLY A 724 -49.81 5.81 -30.62
N ASP A 725 -50.30 4.70 -31.19
CA ASP A 725 -51.28 3.80 -30.55
C ASP A 725 -50.75 3.15 -29.25
N ASP A 726 -49.42 3.09 -29.10
CA ASP A 726 -48.67 2.59 -27.95
C ASP A 726 -48.40 3.68 -26.89
N LYS A 727 -49.03 4.86 -27.01
CA LYS A 727 -48.84 5.97 -26.07
C LYS A 727 -49.12 5.56 -24.63
N ILE A 728 -48.14 5.78 -23.76
CA ILE A 728 -48.30 5.58 -22.32
C ILE A 728 -49.22 6.67 -21.77
N LYS A 729 -50.19 6.27 -20.94
CA LYS A 729 -51.10 7.19 -20.25
C LYS A 729 -50.33 8.27 -19.47
N ASP A 730 -50.68 9.53 -19.69
CA ASP A 730 -50.03 10.70 -19.08
C ASP A 730 -49.96 10.61 -17.56
N GLU A 731 -51.04 10.16 -16.89
CA GLU A 731 -51.08 9.94 -15.44
C GLU A 731 -50.00 8.96 -14.97
N ARG A 732 -49.76 7.88 -15.73
CA ARG A 732 -48.73 6.89 -15.39
C ARG A 732 -47.33 7.48 -15.52
N LEU A 733 -47.06 8.24 -16.57
CA LEU A 733 -45.77 8.92 -16.76
C LEU A 733 -45.50 9.94 -15.66
N GLN A 734 -46.51 10.73 -15.29
CA GLN A 734 -46.39 11.69 -14.19
C GLN A 734 -46.12 11.01 -12.85
N VAL A 735 -46.78 9.88 -12.55
CA VAL A 735 -46.52 9.09 -11.34
C VAL A 735 -45.09 8.55 -11.32
N ILE A 736 -44.61 8.00 -12.44
CA ILE A 736 -43.24 7.47 -12.55
C ILE A 736 -42.21 8.57 -12.30
N ILE A 737 -42.29 9.70 -13.02
CA ILE A 737 -41.33 10.80 -12.85
C ILE A 737 -41.40 11.39 -11.45
N SER A 738 -42.61 11.61 -10.90
CA SER A 738 -42.76 12.17 -9.55
C SER A 738 -42.19 11.24 -8.47
N THR A 739 -42.34 9.92 -8.65
CA THR A 739 -41.76 8.92 -7.74
C THR A 739 -40.23 8.93 -7.80
N LEU A 740 -39.66 8.91 -9.02
CA LEU A 740 -38.21 8.96 -9.21
C LEU A 740 -37.61 10.27 -8.67
N TYR A 741 -38.28 11.41 -8.91
CA TYR A 741 -37.89 12.71 -8.36
C TYR A 741 -37.98 12.73 -6.83
N GLY A 742 -39.00 12.11 -6.24
CA GLY A 742 -39.12 11.95 -4.78
C GLY A 742 -37.95 11.16 -4.19
N ILE A 743 -37.57 10.03 -4.81
CA ILE A 743 -36.39 9.24 -4.39
C ILE A 743 -35.12 10.07 -4.54
N TRP A 744 -34.97 10.79 -5.65
CA TRP A 744 -33.83 11.67 -5.90
C TRP A 744 -33.71 12.76 -4.82
N LEU A 745 -34.80 13.45 -4.50
CA LEU A 745 -34.83 14.52 -3.51
C LEU A 745 -34.56 14.02 -2.09
N ILE A 746 -35.18 12.91 -1.68
CA ILE A 746 -34.94 12.30 -0.36
C ILE A 746 -33.47 11.87 -0.25
N SER A 747 -32.92 11.28 -1.32
CA SER A 747 -31.52 10.84 -1.35
C SER A 747 -30.56 12.04 -1.28
N LEU A 748 -30.85 13.13 -1.98
CA LEU A 748 -30.06 14.37 -1.94
C LEU A 748 -30.09 15.00 -0.54
N VAL A 749 -31.28 15.15 0.06
CA VAL A 749 -31.43 15.71 1.41
C VAL A 749 -30.69 14.85 2.44
N THR A 750 -30.80 13.53 2.33
CA THR A 750 -30.09 12.59 3.22
C THR A 750 -28.58 12.70 3.05
N PHE A 751 -28.08 12.73 1.81
CA PHE A 751 -26.66 12.91 1.51
C PHE A 751 -26.11 14.20 2.14
N VAL A 752 -26.79 15.33 1.89
CA VAL A 752 -26.40 16.65 2.41
C VAL A 752 -26.48 16.71 3.94
N ALA A 753 -27.45 16.03 4.55
CA ALA A 753 -27.60 15.97 6.01
C ALA A 753 -26.50 15.16 6.69
N VAL A 754 -25.97 14.13 6.02
CA VAL A 754 -25.00 13.18 6.60
C VAL A 754 -23.55 13.55 6.30
N MET A 755 -23.27 14.19 5.15
CA MET A 755 -21.92 14.61 4.79
C MET A 755 -21.37 15.68 5.76
N LYS A 756 -20.04 15.76 5.88
CA LYS A 756 -19.39 16.81 6.67
C LYS A 756 -19.62 18.19 6.03
N ARG A 757 -20.25 19.09 6.77
CA ARG A 757 -20.71 20.41 6.26
C ARG A 757 -19.58 21.30 5.74
N GLU A 758 -18.36 21.13 6.26
CA GLU A 758 -17.18 21.90 5.84
C GLU A 758 -16.85 21.73 4.34
N TYR A 759 -17.26 20.63 3.70
CA TYR A 759 -17.03 20.37 2.28
C TYR A 759 -18.16 20.83 1.35
N LEU A 760 -19.27 21.37 1.87
CA LEU A 760 -20.39 21.82 1.04
C LEU A 760 -19.96 22.87 0.01
N HIS A 761 -18.96 23.70 0.35
CA HIS A 761 -18.40 24.71 -0.54
C HIS A 761 -17.85 24.15 -1.85
N THR A 762 -17.47 22.88 -1.88
CA THR A 762 -16.94 22.22 -3.07
C THR A 762 -18.01 21.97 -4.15
N PHE A 763 -19.30 22.00 -3.79
CA PHE A 763 -20.42 21.77 -4.71
C PHE A 763 -20.90 23.05 -5.42
N TYR A 764 -20.45 24.23 -4.98
CA TYR A 764 -20.82 25.51 -5.60
C TYR A 764 -19.60 26.41 -5.88
N SER A 765 -18.38 25.86 -5.78
CA SER A 765 -17.15 26.59 -6.12
C SER A 765 -17.08 26.91 -7.62
N PHE A 766 -16.53 28.08 -7.92
CA PHE A 766 -16.22 28.57 -9.27
C PHE A 766 -14.74 28.40 -9.65
N ASP A 767 -13.96 27.74 -8.80
CA ASP A 767 -12.53 27.54 -9.02
C ASP A 767 -12.26 26.80 -10.34
N THR A 768 -11.32 27.33 -11.13
CA THR A 768 -10.75 26.64 -12.29
C THR A 768 -9.66 25.66 -11.86
N LEU A 769 -9.18 24.81 -12.76
CA LEU A 769 -8.01 23.97 -12.51
C LEU A 769 -6.78 24.81 -12.07
N SER A 770 -6.56 25.95 -12.72
CA SER A 770 -5.44 26.85 -12.38
C SER A 770 -5.61 27.45 -10.98
N ASP A 771 -6.82 27.92 -10.62
CA ASP A 771 -7.10 28.45 -9.28
C ASP A 771 -6.89 27.37 -8.20
N PHE A 772 -7.33 26.16 -8.51
CA PHE A 772 -7.17 25.00 -7.65
C PHE A 772 -5.68 24.69 -7.41
N ASN A 773 -4.87 24.55 -8.47
CA ASN A 773 -3.44 24.29 -8.37
C ASN A 773 -2.70 25.40 -7.60
N ARG A 774 -3.09 26.67 -7.81
CA ARG A 774 -2.54 27.80 -7.07
C ARG A 774 -2.85 27.72 -5.57
N LYS A 775 -4.12 27.49 -5.21
CA LYS A 775 -4.54 27.37 -3.81
C LYS A 775 -3.88 26.17 -3.12
N LEU A 776 -3.72 25.06 -3.83
CA LEU A 776 -3.02 23.88 -3.34
C LEU A 776 -1.55 24.22 -3.06
N THR A 777 -0.84 24.79 -4.04
CA THR A 777 0.58 25.16 -3.92
C THR A 777 0.84 26.08 -2.71
N LEU A 778 -0.05 27.05 -2.47
CA LEU A 778 0.05 28.00 -1.35
C LEU A 778 -0.17 27.36 0.04
N LYS A 779 -0.90 26.24 0.11
CA LYS A 779 -1.17 25.54 1.38
C LYS A 779 -0.09 24.52 1.74
N LEU A 780 0.68 24.06 0.75
CA LEU A 780 1.69 23.03 0.95
C LEU A 780 2.92 23.60 1.68
N ARG A 781 3.34 22.89 2.73
CA ARG A 781 4.54 23.21 3.49
C ARG A 781 5.83 22.89 2.72
N ASP A 782 6.98 23.29 3.24
CA ASP A 782 8.28 23.06 2.60
C ASP A 782 8.75 21.60 2.67
N ASP A 783 8.21 20.79 3.59
CA ASP A 783 8.45 19.34 3.71
C ASP A 783 7.65 18.49 2.71
N GLN A 784 6.71 19.09 1.97
CA GLN A 784 5.79 18.39 1.05
C GLN A 784 6.14 18.66 -0.43
N GLU A 785 7.42 18.51 -0.77
CA GLU A 785 7.95 18.83 -2.10
C GLU A 785 7.48 17.87 -3.19
N ASP A 786 7.31 16.60 -2.84
CA ASP A 786 6.73 15.56 -3.68
C ASP A 786 5.36 15.98 -4.24
N ILE A 787 4.49 16.54 -3.39
CA ILE A 787 3.16 16.99 -3.77
C ILE A 787 3.23 18.26 -4.64
N LYS A 788 4.13 19.21 -4.31
CA LYS A 788 4.34 20.43 -5.12
C LYS A 788 4.82 20.07 -6.53
N CYS A 789 5.66 19.03 -6.68
CA CYS A 789 6.17 18.57 -7.96
C CYS A 789 5.10 17.99 -8.89
N LEU A 790 3.99 17.46 -8.36
CA LEU A 790 2.87 16.98 -9.18
C LEU A 790 2.19 18.12 -9.98
N VAL A 791 2.25 19.35 -9.48
CA VAL A 791 1.74 20.52 -10.21
C VAL A 791 2.56 20.79 -11.48
N LEU A 792 3.87 20.53 -11.43
CA LEU A 792 4.77 20.70 -12.57
C LEU A 792 4.63 19.59 -13.63
N GLU A 793 3.98 18.48 -13.29
CA GLU A 793 3.60 17.46 -14.27
C GLU A 793 2.40 17.88 -15.12
N CYS A 794 1.63 18.88 -14.67
CA CYS A 794 0.53 19.46 -15.45
C CYS A 794 1.06 20.29 -16.63
N HIS A 795 0.22 20.48 -17.65
CA HIS A 795 0.58 21.34 -18.78
C HIS A 795 0.90 22.79 -18.30
N PRO A 796 1.94 23.46 -18.83
CA PRO A 796 2.41 24.77 -18.34
C PRO A 796 1.36 25.88 -18.27
N ASP A 797 0.44 25.92 -19.23
CA ASP A 797 -0.71 26.85 -19.20
C ASP A 797 -1.51 26.82 -17.89
N THR A 798 -1.57 25.68 -17.20
CA THR A 798 -2.34 25.51 -15.95
C THR A 798 -1.74 26.29 -14.78
N PHE A 799 -0.46 26.65 -14.88
CA PHE A 799 0.23 27.49 -13.90
C PHE A 799 0.88 28.72 -14.52
N SER A 800 0.50 29.05 -15.76
CA SER A 800 0.97 30.27 -16.42
C SER A 800 0.53 31.53 -15.64
N GLY A 801 1.44 32.50 -15.54
CA GLY A 801 1.25 33.69 -14.69
C GLY A 801 1.69 33.46 -13.24
N TRP A 802 0.90 32.73 -12.44
CA TRP A 802 1.21 32.57 -11.00
C TRP A 802 2.38 31.63 -10.72
N GLY A 803 2.67 30.69 -11.63
CA GLY A 803 3.80 29.80 -11.52
C GLY A 803 5.15 30.53 -11.65
N GLU A 804 5.20 31.68 -12.34
CA GLU A 804 6.41 32.51 -12.40
C GLU A 804 6.76 33.12 -11.04
N GLU A 805 5.75 33.46 -10.24
CA GLU A 805 5.91 34.08 -8.92
C GLU A 805 6.21 33.05 -7.82
N LEU A 806 5.60 31.86 -7.90
CA LEU A 806 5.65 30.86 -6.82
C LEU A 806 6.51 29.64 -7.17
N LEU A 807 6.24 28.99 -8.30
CA LEU A 807 6.86 27.71 -8.65
C LEU A 807 8.30 27.90 -9.17
N LYS A 808 8.53 28.89 -10.04
CA LYS A 808 9.83 29.14 -10.67
C LYS A 808 10.93 29.50 -9.65
N PRO A 809 10.73 30.42 -8.69
CA PRO A 809 11.76 30.71 -7.69
C PRO A 809 12.03 29.50 -6.78
N TRP A 810 10.98 28.74 -6.47
CA TRP A 810 11.07 27.54 -5.64
C TRP A 810 11.85 26.41 -6.34
N THR A 811 11.58 26.11 -7.61
CA THR A 811 12.33 25.09 -8.36
C THR A 811 13.79 25.49 -8.54
N LEU A 812 14.06 26.76 -8.87
CA LEU A 812 15.42 27.25 -9.08
C LEU A 812 16.26 27.20 -7.79
N LYS A 813 15.65 27.45 -6.63
CA LYS A 813 16.32 27.41 -5.33
C LYS A 813 16.68 25.98 -4.89
N ASN A 814 15.80 25.01 -5.15
CA ASN A 814 15.94 23.65 -4.62
C ASN A 814 16.63 22.66 -5.57
N TRP A 815 16.77 22.99 -6.86
CA TRP A 815 17.29 22.07 -7.89
C TRP A 815 18.64 21.43 -7.54
N SER A 816 19.61 22.23 -7.06
CA SER A 816 20.94 21.72 -6.71
C SER A 816 20.88 20.70 -5.57
N ARG A 817 20.00 20.91 -4.58
CA ARG A 817 19.77 19.95 -3.50
C ARG A 817 19.14 18.67 -4.02
N TRP A 818 18.16 18.75 -4.92
CA TRP A 818 17.52 17.56 -5.51
C TRP A 818 18.48 16.71 -6.33
N GLU A 819 19.47 17.33 -6.98
CA GLU A 819 20.54 16.61 -7.69
C GLU A 819 21.50 15.86 -6.76
N GLU A 820 21.74 16.39 -5.56
CA GLU A 820 22.57 15.75 -4.53
C GLU A 820 21.81 14.65 -3.79
N GLU A 821 20.59 14.94 -3.34
CA GLU A 821 19.76 14.02 -2.54
C GLU A 821 19.08 12.95 -3.39
N LYS A 822 18.83 13.22 -4.68
CA LYS A 822 18.05 12.40 -5.61
C LYS A 822 16.77 11.83 -5.00
N PRO A 823 15.79 12.70 -4.64
CA PRO A 823 14.49 12.26 -4.15
C PRO A 823 13.85 11.25 -5.11
N SER A 824 13.03 10.33 -4.59
CA SER A 824 12.40 9.26 -5.37
C SER A 824 11.58 9.75 -6.57
N TRP A 825 10.97 10.93 -6.47
CA TRP A 825 10.19 11.56 -7.55
C TRP A 825 11.04 12.29 -8.59
N PHE A 826 12.32 12.60 -8.29
CA PHE A 826 13.24 13.35 -9.17
C PHE A 826 13.84 12.45 -10.25
N THR A 827 12.98 11.92 -11.12
CA THR A 827 13.33 10.99 -12.20
C THR A 827 13.63 11.72 -13.51
N ASP A 828 14.35 11.08 -14.43
CA ASP A 828 14.58 11.63 -15.77
C ASP A 828 13.25 11.97 -16.48
N SER A 829 12.21 11.13 -16.29
CA SER A 829 10.87 11.36 -16.85
C SER A 829 10.19 12.60 -16.29
N TRP A 830 10.33 12.86 -14.98
CA TRP A 830 9.77 14.07 -14.36
C TRP A 830 10.51 15.32 -14.87
N ILE A 831 11.84 15.26 -14.92
CA ILE A 831 12.72 16.33 -15.39
C ILE A 831 12.45 16.70 -16.86
N GLU A 832 12.04 15.73 -17.68
CA GLU A 832 11.59 15.96 -19.07
C GLU A 832 10.28 16.75 -19.16
N GLY A 833 9.37 16.60 -18.18
CA GLY A 833 8.09 17.29 -18.13
C GLY A 833 8.17 18.76 -17.67
N VAL A 834 9.23 19.12 -16.94
CA VAL A 834 9.41 20.47 -16.37
C VAL A 834 9.79 21.48 -17.47
N PRO A 835 9.12 22.65 -17.56
CA PRO A 835 9.47 23.64 -18.57
C PRO A 835 10.88 24.21 -18.35
N ASN A 836 11.61 24.45 -19.43
CA ASN A 836 13.02 24.87 -19.38
C ASN A 836 13.26 26.03 -18.40
N GLU A 837 12.37 27.02 -18.38
CA GLU A 837 12.52 28.21 -17.54
C GLU A 837 12.49 27.97 -16.03
N TYR A 838 11.97 26.81 -15.60
CA TYR A 838 11.91 26.38 -14.19
C TYR A 838 13.17 25.58 -13.79
N VAL A 839 14.06 25.30 -14.73
CA VAL A 839 15.32 24.57 -14.53
C VAL A 839 16.50 25.56 -14.55
N PRO A 840 17.46 25.49 -13.59
CA PRO A 840 18.63 26.35 -13.63
C PRO A 840 19.50 26.07 -14.87
N TYR A 841 20.12 27.13 -15.41
CA TYR A 841 20.82 27.08 -16.69
C TYR A 841 21.93 26.01 -16.76
N GLU A 842 22.69 25.84 -15.67
CA GLU A 842 23.78 24.86 -15.56
C GLU A 842 23.30 23.42 -15.76
N TRP A 843 22.11 23.08 -15.25
CA TRP A 843 21.52 21.74 -15.34
C TRP A 843 20.81 21.52 -16.68
N ARG A 844 20.37 22.58 -17.37
CA ARG A 844 19.76 22.45 -18.71
C ARG A 844 20.71 21.78 -19.71
N VAL A 845 22.00 22.05 -19.60
CA VAL A 845 23.04 21.47 -20.47
C VAL A 845 23.28 19.99 -20.15
N LYS A 846 23.30 19.62 -18.86
CA LYS A 846 23.45 18.22 -18.41
C LYS A 846 22.37 17.32 -19.01
N TYR A 847 21.12 17.75 -18.93
CA TYR A 847 19.94 17.03 -19.42
C TYR A 847 19.65 17.25 -20.92
N LYS A 848 20.51 17.98 -21.63
CA LYS A 848 20.37 18.22 -23.08
C LYS A 848 20.61 16.97 -23.92
N LYS A 849 21.38 15.99 -23.41
CA LYS A 849 21.75 14.76 -24.13
C LYS A 849 20.63 13.70 -24.16
N THR A 850 19.58 13.84 -23.37
CA THR A 850 18.53 12.83 -23.16
C THR A 850 17.27 12.98 -24.05
N LYS A 851 17.34 13.78 -25.14
CA LYS A 851 16.33 13.98 -26.22
C LYS A 851 15.39 15.19 -26.04
N GLY A 852 15.74 16.31 -26.67
CA GLY A 852 14.74 17.25 -27.23
C GLY A 852 14.58 18.65 -26.60
N ARG A 853 15.57 19.18 -25.86
CA ARG A 853 15.47 20.56 -25.33
C ARG A 853 15.95 21.60 -26.36
N VAL A 854 15.02 22.36 -26.95
CA VAL A 854 15.31 23.54 -27.78
C VAL A 854 14.79 24.78 -27.07
N ASP A 855 15.66 25.75 -26.76
CA ASP A 855 15.23 27.14 -26.58
C ASP A 855 14.99 27.70 -27.99
N GLU A 856 13.75 27.68 -28.49
CA GLU A 856 13.43 28.29 -29.80
C GLU A 856 13.65 29.82 -29.79
N ASP A 857 13.66 30.46 -28.62
CA ASP A 857 13.76 31.92 -28.52
C ASP A 857 15.18 32.48 -28.36
N ALA A 858 16.18 31.66 -28.03
CA ALA A 858 17.56 32.15 -27.80
C ALA A 858 18.35 32.35 -29.10
N VAL A 859 18.01 31.62 -30.17
CA VAL A 859 18.73 31.69 -31.46
C VAL A 859 18.27 32.91 -32.29
N VAL A 860 17.01 33.36 -32.13
CA VAL A 860 16.47 34.52 -32.87
C VAL A 860 16.99 35.85 -32.31
N ARG A 861 17.21 35.96 -30.99
CA ARG A 861 17.79 37.19 -30.39
C ARG A 861 19.26 37.40 -30.79
N ARG A 862 20.06 36.32 -30.91
CA ARG A 862 21.46 36.42 -31.38
C ARG A 862 21.58 36.73 -32.88
N ARG A 863 20.62 36.30 -33.72
CA ARG A 863 20.61 36.69 -35.15
C ARG A 863 20.20 38.15 -35.38
N ARG A 864 19.29 38.72 -34.58
CA ARG A 864 18.91 40.14 -34.70
C ARG A 864 19.99 41.11 -34.17
N SER A 865 20.77 40.73 -33.15
CA SER A 865 21.92 41.54 -32.73
C SER A 865 23.11 41.44 -33.70
N SER A 866 23.31 40.26 -34.31
CA SER A 866 24.34 40.06 -35.35
C SER A 866 24.01 40.80 -36.65
N ILE A 867 22.74 40.90 -37.07
CA ILE A 867 22.36 41.64 -38.28
C ILE A 867 22.45 43.16 -38.09
N LYS A 868 22.18 43.69 -36.88
CA LYS A 868 22.43 45.11 -36.58
C LYS A 868 23.91 45.48 -36.50
N HIS A 869 24.78 44.52 -36.17
CA HIS A 869 26.23 44.73 -36.13
C HIS A 869 26.92 44.52 -37.49
N VAL A 870 26.20 43.96 -38.47
CA VAL A 870 26.69 43.73 -39.85
C VAL A 870 26.11 44.74 -40.85
N LEU A 871 25.00 45.42 -40.51
CA LEU A 871 24.34 46.42 -41.38
C LEU A 871 24.38 47.85 -40.83
N GLY A 872 25.31 48.16 -39.94
CA GLY A 872 25.51 49.51 -39.41
C GLY A 872 26.98 49.84 -39.30
N ASP A 873 27.59 50.17 -40.45
CA ASP A 873 28.72 51.10 -40.62
C ASP A 873 29.20 51.01 -42.09
N GLN A 874 28.42 51.59 -43.00
CA GLN A 874 28.94 52.20 -44.23
C GLN A 874 28.09 53.44 -44.54
N GLU A 875 28.59 54.60 -44.11
CA GLU A 875 28.26 55.89 -44.72
C GLU A 875 28.96 55.97 -46.09
N HIS A 876 28.16 56.11 -47.16
CA HIS A 876 28.27 57.17 -48.15
C HIS A 876 27.04 57.22 -49.06
#